data_AF-A0A836GC61-F1
#
_entry.id   AF-A0A836GC61-F1
#
_cell.length_a   1.000
_cell.length_b   1.000
_cell.length_c   1.000
_cell.angle_alpha   90.00
_cell.angle_beta   90.00
_cell.angle_gamma   90.00
#
_symmetry.space_group_name_H-M   'P 1'
#
loop_
_entity.id
_entity.type
_entity.pdbx_description
1 polymer ?
#
loop_
_entity_poly.entity_id
_entity_poly.type
_entity_poly.pdbx_seq_one_letter_code
_entity_poly.pdbx_strand_id
1 'polypeptide(L)'
;MQSALEELLRYRAALTVQEELERQCKAHLPISPSPDATGLLPCAIFEGHQRLAATPPHSSDHRDSSCVPRTREWVHPIIDVRRQADVVEVAPAVTAAAARLRLLGLEYVKGDILGIVEPAELPGDAASGTRAHAPLSVSLKSLRLATPEPFYHDTLLPALEGIEPHHASKNLLDLWLNKLCGAASKMDTSFNQKRKLAWRLTDEATYIFYAARKQLAERIVAVRKRTGQNVRERPWELQVHLQSGDARLLAALASASVLAASESSTGTAVVMDLVGESADSDGWVSLRDWLTLSAPSSGGSRSSRKHPEVEWAAISDVAIRLCIPIHASVVLRLHARYLARHSAVAPVAADDFLQALARLLLRYHGLCGGSMEKESGWQAAVPPSVMDVFEHHHQGSISPQRPTVAVECFASPFNATRPFFFSVFHDTDAAFGSLGNFFACCDVEACVAAADASARHLCGTRRAWKAPSSVCSSDDGAAAASLVPKPHRLLRLECNPPFDHEVVAAAFAHLLRWLEGARAQTAVSVLIVIPDSSQAHAASVRATIEKSRFCRWVCSLPPRECLYMHGAHHQCPPAEGEVPPQLQGRKRPRDAGGAPTASSGLAIDAGSLVRLSCPTRLMVIQDDEAERACIGAAIGAEVCATWSRLSQAAFRARR
;
A
#
# COMPACT_ATOMS: atom_id res chain seq x y z
N MET A 1 19.39 8.69 -7.35
CA MET A 1 19.82 9.44 -6.14
C MET A 1 18.72 10.26 -5.49
N GLN A 2 18.20 11.35 -6.09
CA GLN A 2 17.22 12.24 -5.42
C GLN A 2 15.97 11.51 -4.92
N SER A 3 15.45 10.56 -5.71
CA SER A 3 14.28 9.76 -5.34
C SER A 3 14.52 8.75 -4.20
N ALA A 4 15.73 8.19 -4.07
CA ALA A 4 16.04 7.20 -3.02
C ALA A 4 16.33 7.86 -1.66
N LEU A 5 16.98 9.03 -1.65
CA LEU A 5 17.13 9.81 -0.41
C LEU A 5 15.78 10.33 0.10
N GLU A 6 14.91 10.84 -0.79
CA GLU A 6 13.54 11.20 -0.43
C GLU A 6 12.78 9.99 0.15
N GLU A 7 12.97 8.80 -0.42
CA GLU A 7 12.34 7.59 0.09
C GLU A 7 12.88 7.14 1.44
N LEU A 8 14.18 7.34 1.70
CA LEU A 8 14.77 7.11 3.02
C LEU A 8 14.14 8.02 4.08
N LEU A 9 13.88 9.29 3.73
CA LEU A 9 13.17 10.24 4.59
C LEU A 9 11.71 9.81 4.84
N ARG A 10 11.00 9.34 3.81
CA ARG A 10 9.64 8.77 3.96
C ARG A 10 9.64 7.58 4.90
N TYR A 11 10.57 6.64 4.68
CA TYR A 11 10.74 5.48 5.55
C TYR A 11 10.96 5.91 7.00
N ARG A 12 11.85 6.87 7.26
CA ARG A 12 12.08 7.41 8.60
C ARG A 12 10.85 8.07 9.21
N ALA A 13 10.13 8.89 8.45
CA ALA A 13 8.89 9.50 8.92
C ALA A 13 7.85 8.43 9.31
N ALA A 14 7.73 7.36 8.53
CA ALA A 14 6.83 6.25 8.86
C ALA A 14 7.24 5.51 10.14
N LEU A 15 8.54 5.28 10.36
CA LEU A 15 9.04 4.70 11.62
C LEU A 15 8.71 5.58 12.82
N THR A 16 8.92 6.90 12.71
CA THR A 16 8.60 7.83 13.79
C THR A 16 7.10 7.84 14.12
N VAL A 17 6.25 7.79 13.09
CA VAL A 17 4.80 7.64 13.31
C VAL A 17 4.50 6.33 14.04
N GLN A 18 5.10 5.21 13.63
CA GLN A 18 4.91 3.92 14.30
C GLN A 18 5.36 3.96 15.77
N GLU A 19 6.55 4.47 16.06
CA GLU A 19 7.11 4.58 17.42
C GLU A 19 6.20 5.41 18.34
N GLU A 20 5.66 6.49 17.81
CA GLU A 20 4.77 7.38 18.54
C GLU A 20 3.39 6.74 18.76
N LEU A 21 2.84 6.01 17.77
CA LEU A 21 1.63 5.20 17.95
C LEU A 21 1.83 4.08 18.99
N GLU A 22 3.00 3.43 19.02
CA GLU A 22 3.35 2.47 20.07
C GLU A 22 3.43 3.12 21.44
N ARG A 23 3.99 4.33 21.53
CA ARG A 23 4.02 5.10 22.78
C ARG A 23 2.60 5.38 23.29
N GLN A 24 1.69 5.79 22.39
CA GLN A 24 0.28 5.99 22.72
C GLN A 24 -0.41 4.70 23.18
N CYS A 25 -0.17 3.58 22.49
CA CYS A 25 -0.63 2.26 22.90
C CYS A 25 -0.17 1.91 24.32
N LYS A 26 1.13 2.05 24.61
CA LYS A 26 1.73 1.74 25.92
C LYS A 26 1.18 2.64 27.03
N ALA A 27 0.90 3.90 26.73
CA ALA A 27 0.40 4.86 27.71
C ALA A 27 -1.09 4.68 28.05
N HIS A 28 -1.91 4.26 27.09
CA HIS A 28 -3.36 4.34 27.22
C HIS A 28 -4.10 2.99 27.12
N LEU A 29 -3.49 1.96 26.53
CA LEU A 29 -4.10 0.64 26.48
C LEU A 29 -3.78 -0.13 27.77
N PRO A 30 -4.72 -0.93 28.30
CA PRO A 30 -4.46 -1.82 29.43
C PRO A 30 -3.28 -2.75 29.10
N ILE A 31 -2.53 -3.17 30.12
CA ILE A 31 -1.40 -4.08 29.99
C ILE A 31 -1.89 -5.43 29.44
N SER A 32 -1.98 -5.51 28.12
CA SER A 32 -2.16 -6.74 27.37
C SER A 32 -0.79 -7.40 27.22
N PRO A 33 -0.70 -8.74 27.15
CA PRO A 33 0.56 -9.44 26.85
C PRO A 33 1.18 -9.08 25.49
N SER A 34 0.49 -8.32 24.63
CA SER A 34 1.11 -7.61 23.49
C SER A 34 0.50 -6.20 23.37
N PRO A 35 1.06 -5.18 24.03
CA PRO A 35 0.68 -3.78 23.83
C PRO A 35 1.30 -3.30 22.52
N ASP A 36 0.85 -3.86 21.41
CA ASP A 36 1.46 -3.61 20.11
C ASP A 36 0.56 -2.69 19.28
N ALA A 37 1.18 -1.65 18.73
CA ALA A 37 0.56 -0.78 17.74
C ALA A 37 0.33 -1.47 16.40
N THR A 38 0.58 -2.80 16.33
CA THR A 38 0.40 -3.60 15.14
C THR A 38 -0.86 -3.24 14.39
N GLY A 39 -0.69 -2.91 13.12
CA GLY A 39 -1.73 -2.58 12.19
C GLY A 39 -2.21 -1.14 12.14
N LEU A 40 -1.92 -0.32 13.15
CA LEU A 40 -2.44 1.06 13.18
C LEU A 40 -1.91 1.89 12.00
N LEU A 41 -0.60 1.81 11.73
CA LEU A 41 0.01 2.52 10.61
C LEU A 41 -0.50 2.01 9.24
N PRO A 42 -0.44 0.70 8.91
CA PRO A 42 -1.02 0.18 7.68
C PRO A 42 -2.50 0.55 7.48
N CYS A 43 -3.35 0.41 8.51
CA CYS A 43 -4.77 0.77 8.44
C CYS A 43 -4.96 2.25 8.07
N ALA A 44 -4.23 3.15 8.74
CA ALA A 44 -4.30 4.57 8.46
C ALA A 44 -3.88 4.90 7.02
N ILE A 45 -2.80 4.26 6.54
CA ILE A 45 -2.28 4.46 5.19
C ILE A 45 -3.30 3.98 4.15
N PHE A 46 -3.81 2.76 4.27
CA PHE A 46 -4.77 2.22 3.31
C PHE A 46 -6.05 3.04 3.26
N GLU A 47 -6.56 3.47 4.42
CA GLU A 47 -7.73 4.34 4.48
C GLU A 47 -7.47 5.68 3.78
N GLY A 48 -6.33 6.32 4.08
CA GLY A 48 -5.96 7.58 3.44
C GLY A 48 -5.90 7.46 1.91
N HIS A 49 -5.33 6.38 1.37
CA HIS A 49 -5.31 6.13 -0.07
C HIS A 49 -6.70 5.87 -0.66
N GLN A 50 -7.54 5.09 0.03
CA GLN A 50 -8.90 4.83 -0.42
C GLN A 50 -9.71 6.13 -0.51
N ARG A 51 -9.58 7.01 0.49
CA ARG A 51 -10.27 8.31 0.52
C ARG A 51 -9.78 9.25 -0.56
N LEU A 52 -8.48 9.31 -0.79
CA LEU A 52 -7.90 10.08 -1.90
C LEU A 52 -8.45 9.61 -3.25
N ALA A 53 -8.56 8.30 -3.47
CA ALA A 53 -9.11 7.75 -4.70
C ALA A 53 -10.63 7.96 -4.84
N ALA A 54 -11.38 7.96 -3.73
CA ALA A 54 -12.82 8.19 -3.72
C ALA A 54 -13.22 9.67 -3.87
N THR A 55 -12.29 10.61 -3.66
CA THR A 55 -12.56 12.04 -3.80
C THR A 55 -12.59 12.39 -5.29
N PRO A 56 -13.74 12.74 -5.88
CA PRO A 56 -13.77 13.12 -7.28
C PRO A 56 -12.83 14.31 -7.51
N PRO A 57 -12.07 14.34 -8.62
CA PRO A 57 -11.34 15.55 -9.01
C PRO A 57 -12.35 16.70 -9.10
N HIS A 58 -12.03 17.85 -8.52
CA HIS A 58 -12.95 18.98 -8.51
C HIS A 58 -13.19 19.43 -9.95
N SER A 59 -14.40 19.86 -10.31
CA SER A 59 -14.75 20.26 -11.69
C SER A 59 -13.89 21.41 -12.26
N SER A 60 -13.12 22.11 -11.42
CA SER A 60 -12.14 23.12 -11.81
C SER A 60 -10.75 22.57 -12.18
N ASP A 61 -10.45 21.29 -11.92
CA ASP A 61 -9.12 20.66 -12.08
C ASP A 61 -8.80 20.22 -13.53
N HIS A 62 -9.62 20.57 -14.53
CA HIS A 62 -9.44 20.10 -15.90
C HIS A 62 -8.24 20.68 -16.67
N ARG A 63 -7.42 21.56 -16.08
CA ARG A 63 -6.40 22.30 -16.84
C ARG A 63 -4.95 22.20 -16.40
N ASP A 64 -4.60 21.52 -15.31
CA ASP A 64 -3.18 21.32 -14.99
C ASP A 64 -2.90 19.89 -14.51
N SER A 65 -2.17 19.14 -15.33
CA SER A 65 -1.60 17.83 -14.98
C SER A 65 -0.46 17.92 -13.97
N SER A 66 -0.11 19.11 -13.49
CA SER A 66 0.75 19.28 -12.33
C SER A 66 -0.10 19.18 -11.07
N CYS A 67 0.18 18.17 -10.24
CA CYS A 67 -0.41 17.98 -8.91
C CYS A 67 -0.13 19.22 -8.04
N VAL A 68 -0.98 20.25 -8.14
CA VAL A 68 -0.88 21.45 -7.30
C VAL A 68 -1.22 21.02 -5.87
N PRO A 69 -0.42 21.37 -4.85
CA PRO A 69 -0.77 21.09 -3.47
C PRO A 69 -2.12 21.72 -3.16
N ARG A 70 -3.12 20.89 -2.84
CA ARG A 70 -4.42 21.38 -2.38
C ARG A 70 -4.17 22.26 -1.15
N THR A 71 -4.64 23.50 -1.19
CA THR A 71 -4.62 24.36 -0.01
C THR A 71 -5.80 24.01 0.88
N ARG A 72 -5.51 23.83 2.16
CA ARG A 72 -6.47 23.70 3.23
C ARG A 72 -6.98 25.07 3.62
N GLU A 73 -8.29 25.23 3.58
CA GLU A 73 -8.95 26.49 3.99
C GLU A 73 -9.81 26.32 5.25
N TRP A 74 -10.17 25.09 5.61
CA TRP A 74 -11.04 24.78 6.74
C TRP A 74 -10.28 24.30 7.98
N VAL A 75 -10.88 24.47 9.16
CA VAL A 75 -10.26 24.19 10.46
C VAL A 75 -10.42 22.72 10.87
N HIS A 76 -9.32 22.00 11.06
CA HIS A 76 -9.34 20.76 11.85
C HIS A 76 -9.47 21.12 13.33
N PRO A 77 -10.42 20.55 14.07
CA PRO A 77 -10.53 20.81 15.50
C PRO A 77 -9.21 20.50 16.22
N ILE A 78 -8.62 19.32 16.03
CA ILE A 78 -7.45 18.90 16.82
C ILE A 78 -6.14 19.50 16.32
N ILE A 79 -5.90 19.48 15.00
CA ILE A 79 -4.62 19.92 14.44
C ILE A 79 -4.44 21.42 14.67
N ASP A 80 -5.49 22.20 14.39
CA ASP A 80 -5.36 23.65 14.42
C ASP A 80 -5.33 24.20 15.84
N VAL A 81 -5.95 23.51 16.81
CA VAL A 81 -5.77 23.82 18.25
C VAL A 81 -4.34 23.54 18.69
N ARG A 82 -3.77 22.38 18.34
CA ARG A 82 -2.39 22.04 18.73
C ARG A 82 -1.36 23.00 18.13
N ARG A 83 -1.68 23.60 16.99
CA ARG A 83 -0.84 24.62 16.34
C ARG A 83 -1.14 26.04 16.78
N GLN A 84 -2.22 26.25 17.53
CA GLN A 84 -2.79 27.57 17.80
C GLN A 84 -2.99 28.38 16.51
N ALA A 85 -3.64 27.77 15.51
CA ALA A 85 -3.74 28.34 14.18
C ALA A 85 -4.49 29.67 14.20
N ASP A 86 -4.03 30.60 13.37
CA ASP A 86 -4.78 31.81 13.12
C ASP A 86 -5.95 31.50 12.17
N VAL A 87 -7.14 31.92 12.57
CA VAL A 87 -8.42 31.68 11.91
C VAL A 87 -9.16 32.99 11.64
N VAL A 88 -10.13 32.93 10.75
CA VAL A 88 -11.08 34.00 10.47
C VAL A 88 -12.50 33.44 10.59
N GLU A 89 -13.41 34.24 11.13
CA GLU A 89 -14.82 33.90 11.17
C GLU A 89 -15.48 34.24 9.82
N VAL A 90 -16.02 33.23 9.15
CA VAL A 90 -16.81 33.35 7.92
C VAL A 90 -18.23 33.72 8.30
N ALA A 91 -18.49 35.03 8.37
CA ALA A 91 -19.84 35.53 8.50
C ALA A 91 -20.63 35.32 7.18
N PRO A 92 -21.90 34.87 7.22
CA PRO A 92 -22.70 34.61 6.02
C PRO A 92 -23.13 35.89 5.25
N ALA A 93 -22.86 37.11 5.76
CA ALA A 93 -23.21 38.34 5.07
C ALA A 93 -22.39 39.57 5.54
N VAL A 94 -21.74 40.25 4.57
CA VAL A 94 -21.42 41.70 4.48
C VAL A 94 -20.14 42.26 5.17
N THR A 95 -19.16 42.57 4.31
CA THR A 95 -18.16 43.68 4.24
C THR A 95 -17.31 44.12 5.44
N ALA A 96 -17.43 43.55 6.64
CA ALA A 96 -16.41 43.80 7.68
C ALA A 96 -15.15 42.98 7.39
N ALA A 97 -13.97 43.60 7.42
CA ALA A 97 -12.69 42.89 7.31
C ALA A 97 -12.66 41.80 8.40
N ALA A 98 -12.57 40.53 7.99
CA ALA A 98 -12.63 39.42 8.93
C ALA A 98 -11.48 39.55 9.95
N ALA A 99 -11.84 39.73 11.22
CA ALA A 99 -10.85 39.82 12.28
C ALA A 99 -10.05 38.51 12.33
N ARG A 100 -8.73 38.62 12.32
CA ARG A 100 -7.83 37.47 12.51
C ARG A 100 -7.87 37.09 13.98
N LEU A 101 -8.26 35.86 14.24
CA LEU A 101 -8.37 35.27 15.56
C LEU A 101 -7.35 34.14 15.70
N ARG A 102 -6.98 33.76 16.91
CA ARG A 102 -6.12 32.61 17.21
C ARG A 102 -6.93 31.55 17.93
N LEU A 103 -6.92 30.32 17.44
CA LEU A 103 -7.64 29.19 18.02
C LEU A 103 -6.88 28.61 19.22
N LEU A 104 -7.42 28.76 20.43
CA LEU A 104 -6.81 28.33 21.68
C LEU A 104 -7.28 26.95 22.16
N GLY A 105 -8.52 26.59 21.83
CA GLY A 105 -9.14 25.38 22.35
C GLY A 105 -10.47 25.07 21.71
N LEU A 106 -11.11 23.99 22.19
CA LEU A 106 -12.43 23.57 21.75
C LEU A 106 -13.34 23.38 22.96
N GLU A 107 -14.60 23.73 22.76
CA GLU A 107 -15.70 23.42 23.67
C GLU A 107 -16.74 22.58 22.94
N TYR A 108 -17.04 21.39 23.48
CA TYR A 108 -18.02 20.47 22.91
C TYR A 108 -19.39 20.75 23.52
N VAL A 109 -20.29 21.31 22.71
CA VAL A 109 -21.68 21.59 23.11
C VAL A 109 -22.64 20.62 22.41
N LYS A 110 -23.86 20.49 22.90
CA LYS A 110 -24.83 19.56 22.32
C LYS A 110 -25.19 19.98 20.89
N GLY A 111 -24.68 19.24 19.91
CA GLY A 111 -24.95 19.46 18.48
C GLY A 111 -23.97 20.38 17.76
N ASP A 112 -22.94 20.91 18.44
CA ASP A 112 -21.92 21.75 17.81
C ASP A 112 -20.54 21.65 18.50
N ILE A 113 -19.50 22.11 17.80
CA ILE A 113 -18.16 22.30 18.37
C ILE A 113 -17.83 23.79 18.27
N LEU A 114 -17.52 24.41 19.41
CA LEU A 114 -17.10 25.80 19.46
C LEU A 114 -15.57 25.85 19.55
N GLY A 115 -14.94 26.67 18.73
CA GLY A 115 -13.55 27.08 18.90
C GLY A 115 -13.46 28.22 19.91
N ILE A 116 -12.61 28.05 20.91
CA ILE A 116 -12.25 29.12 21.85
C ILE A 116 -11.14 29.94 21.16
N VAL A 117 -11.40 31.20 20.89
CA VAL A 117 -10.54 32.06 20.07
C VAL A 117 -10.23 33.39 20.76
N GLU A 118 -9.08 33.97 20.46
CA GLU A 118 -8.71 35.33 20.89
C GLU A 118 -8.25 36.18 19.69
N PRO A 119 -8.23 37.51 19.76
CA PRO A 119 -7.65 38.33 18.70
C PRO A 119 -6.18 37.95 18.45
N ALA A 120 -5.82 37.64 17.21
CA ALA A 120 -4.42 37.37 16.87
C ALA A 120 -3.64 38.68 16.89
N GLU A 121 -2.56 38.76 17.70
CA GLU A 121 -1.70 39.93 17.74
C GLU A 121 -1.10 40.22 16.35
N LEU A 122 -1.36 41.42 15.82
CA LEU A 122 -0.70 41.87 14.61
C LEU A 122 0.78 42.15 14.94
N PRO A 123 1.73 41.54 14.22
CA PRO A 123 3.15 41.78 14.44
C PRO A 123 3.49 43.22 14.01
N GLY A 124 3.33 44.17 14.92
CA GLY A 124 3.57 45.59 14.67
C GLY A 124 3.08 46.55 15.77
N ASP A 125 2.05 46.19 16.55
CA ASP A 125 1.41 47.08 17.53
C ASP A 125 1.82 46.81 19.00
N ALA A 126 3.10 46.55 19.24
CA ALA A 126 3.62 46.21 20.58
C ALA A 126 3.60 47.37 21.60
N ALA A 127 3.03 48.54 21.28
CA ALA A 127 3.18 49.77 22.08
C ALA A 127 1.89 50.30 22.73
N SER A 128 0.70 49.76 22.44
CA SER A 128 -0.54 50.19 23.11
C SER A 128 -0.94 49.20 24.19
N GLY A 129 -1.02 49.66 25.45
CA GLY A 129 -1.30 48.84 26.63
C GLY A 129 -2.45 47.85 26.44
N THR A 130 -2.10 46.56 26.50
CA THR A 130 -2.96 45.41 26.20
C THR A 130 -4.10 45.33 27.21
N ARG A 131 -5.31 45.73 26.81
CA ARG A 131 -6.54 45.32 27.50
C ARG A 131 -6.73 43.85 27.16
N ALA A 132 -6.56 42.96 28.13
CA ALA A 132 -6.82 41.53 27.96
C ALA A 132 -8.29 41.33 27.55
N HIS A 133 -8.52 41.02 26.27
CA HIS A 133 -9.84 40.63 25.79
C HIS A 133 -10.12 39.20 26.26
N ALA A 134 -11.30 38.96 26.81
CA ALA A 134 -11.71 37.62 27.18
C ALA A 134 -11.83 36.74 25.92
N PRO A 135 -11.43 35.46 25.98
CA PRO A 135 -11.61 34.53 24.87
C PRO A 135 -13.08 34.44 24.44
N LEU A 136 -13.32 34.38 23.12
CA LEU A 136 -14.63 34.24 22.51
C LEU A 136 -14.85 32.77 22.11
N SER A 137 -16.08 32.27 22.21
CA SER A 137 -16.46 30.96 21.65
C SER A 137 -17.19 31.15 20.33
N VAL A 138 -16.63 30.60 19.23
CA VAL A 138 -17.18 30.71 17.86
C VAL A 138 -17.44 29.31 17.32
N SER A 139 -18.56 29.10 16.62
CA SER A 139 -18.82 27.79 15.98
C SER A 139 -17.69 27.44 15.02
N LEU A 140 -17.11 26.24 15.15
CA LEU A 140 -16.00 25.79 14.31
C LEU A 140 -16.40 25.72 12.83
N LYS A 141 -17.69 25.53 12.53
CA LYS A 141 -18.24 25.55 11.17
C LYS A 141 -18.08 26.92 10.50
N SER A 142 -18.12 27.97 11.32
CA SER A 142 -17.93 29.35 10.90
C SER A 142 -16.44 29.74 10.85
N LEU A 143 -15.50 28.89 11.26
CA LEU A 143 -14.09 29.21 11.23
C LEU A 143 -13.41 28.69 9.95
N ARG A 144 -12.49 29.49 9.42
CA ARG A 144 -11.55 29.13 8.34
C ARG A 144 -10.14 29.53 8.74
N LEU A 145 -9.13 28.92 8.15
CA LEU A 145 -7.74 29.34 8.37
C LEU A 145 -7.53 30.75 7.79
N ALA A 146 -6.87 31.62 8.56
CA ALA A 146 -6.57 32.98 8.12
C ALA A 146 -5.58 33.01 6.95
N THR A 147 -4.65 32.06 6.93
CA THR A 147 -3.77 31.78 5.81
C THR A 147 -4.03 30.35 5.35
N PRO A 148 -4.41 30.12 4.08
CA PRO A 148 -4.51 28.77 3.55
C PRO A 148 -3.17 28.05 3.70
N GLU A 149 -3.19 26.86 4.31
CA GLU A 149 -1.98 26.05 4.44
C GLU A 149 -1.99 24.92 3.42
N PRO A 150 -0.85 24.54 2.84
CA PRO A 150 -0.81 23.41 1.94
C PRO A 150 -1.15 22.12 2.71
N PHE A 151 -2.01 21.28 2.14
CA PHE A 151 -2.11 19.90 2.58
C PHE A 151 -0.81 19.18 2.23
N TYR A 152 -0.10 18.71 3.25
CA TYR A 152 1.09 17.89 3.07
C TYR A 152 0.66 16.50 2.62
N HIS A 153 0.63 16.25 1.32
CA HIS A 153 0.34 14.93 0.77
C HIS A 153 1.63 14.16 0.51
N ASP A 154 1.67 12.91 0.94
CA ASP A 154 2.74 11.98 0.62
C ASP A 154 2.15 10.60 0.26
N THR A 155 2.87 9.86 -0.58
CA THR A 155 2.42 8.54 -1.06
C THR A 155 2.59 7.44 -0.03
N LEU A 156 3.46 7.58 0.98
CA LEU A 156 3.55 6.62 2.09
C LEU A 156 2.73 7.08 3.30
N LEU A 157 2.74 8.39 3.57
CA LEU A 157 1.96 8.99 4.64
C LEU A 157 0.85 9.86 4.01
N PRO A 158 -0.36 9.31 3.76
CA PRO A 158 -1.45 10.10 3.21
C PRO A 158 -2.02 11.09 4.23
N ALA A 159 -2.71 12.11 3.73
CA ALA A 159 -3.29 13.16 4.56
C ALA A 159 -4.58 12.72 5.25
N LEU A 160 -4.48 12.31 6.53
CA LEU A 160 -5.63 11.88 7.33
C LEU A 160 -6.59 13.03 7.65
N GLU A 161 -6.11 14.25 7.82
CA GLU A 161 -6.95 15.42 8.07
C GLU A 161 -7.71 15.91 6.85
N GLY A 162 -7.47 15.36 5.65
CA GLY A 162 -8.38 15.57 4.52
C GLY A 162 -9.72 14.84 4.71
N ILE A 163 -9.81 13.97 5.72
CA ILE A 163 -10.99 13.20 6.09
C ILE A 163 -11.82 14.05 7.07
N GLU A 164 -13.12 14.20 6.82
CA GLU A 164 -13.99 15.07 7.62
C GLU A 164 -13.88 14.78 9.14
N PRO A 165 -13.70 15.81 9.99
CA PRO A 165 -13.43 15.65 11.43
C PRO A 165 -14.49 14.86 12.21
N HIS A 166 -15.74 14.88 11.75
CA HIS A 166 -16.86 14.15 12.38
C HIS A 166 -17.04 12.71 11.87
N HIS A 167 -16.25 12.34 10.86
CA HIS A 167 -16.13 11.01 10.31
C HIS A 167 -14.66 10.54 10.34
N ALA A 168 -13.90 11.01 11.35
CA ALA A 168 -12.51 10.57 11.58
C ALA A 168 -12.42 9.06 11.43
N SER A 169 -11.34 8.62 10.80
CA SER A 169 -11.08 7.27 10.34
C SER A 169 -11.81 6.20 11.15
N LYS A 170 -12.93 5.70 10.62
CA LYS A 170 -13.69 4.63 11.28
C LYS A 170 -12.77 3.47 11.58
N ASN A 171 -11.81 3.19 10.70
CA ASN A 171 -10.87 2.09 10.86
C ASN A 171 -9.92 2.29 12.05
N LEU A 172 -9.31 3.47 12.23
CA LEU A 172 -8.47 3.71 13.43
C LEU A 172 -9.31 3.75 14.70
N LEU A 173 -10.45 4.43 14.68
CA LEU A 173 -11.36 4.50 15.84
C LEU A 173 -11.82 3.10 16.25
N ASP A 174 -12.25 2.28 15.29
CA ASP A 174 -12.69 0.91 15.50
C ASP A 174 -11.53 0.02 15.94
N LEU A 175 -10.33 0.23 15.42
CA LEU A 175 -9.13 -0.50 15.86
C LEU A 175 -8.78 -0.15 17.31
N TRP A 176 -8.82 1.13 17.70
CA TRP A 176 -8.67 1.57 19.09
C TRP A 176 -9.76 0.98 19.99
N LEU A 177 -11.02 1.05 19.55
CA LEU A 177 -12.17 0.45 20.25
C LEU A 177 -11.99 -1.06 20.43
N ASN A 178 -11.56 -1.77 19.40
CA ASN A 178 -11.31 -3.21 19.44
C ASN A 178 -10.20 -3.55 20.44
N LYS A 179 -9.11 -2.77 20.45
CA LYS A 179 -8.02 -2.94 21.44
C LYS A 179 -8.52 -2.64 22.87
N LEU A 180 -9.30 -1.57 23.08
CA LEU A 180 -9.85 -1.17 24.39
C LEU A 180 -10.95 -2.12 24.92
N CYS A 181 -11.77 -2.69 24.03
CA CYS A 181 -12.84 -3.63 24.37
C CYS A 181 -12.34 -5.07 24.49
N GLY A 182 -11.27 -5.42 23.78
CA GLY A 182 -10.62 -6.73 23.82
C GLY A 182 -9.72 -6.95 25.04
N ALA A 183 -9.31 -5.87 25.72
CA ALA A 183 -8.52 -5.96 26.95
C ALA A 183 -9.30 -6.65 28.09
N ALA A 184 -8.58 -7.41 28.93
CA ALA A 184 -9.14 -8.19 30.03
C ALA A 184 -9.87 -7.33 31.10
N SER A 185 -9.66 -6.01 31.09
CA SER A 185 -10.30 -5.01 31.95
C SER A 185 -11.76 -4.71 31.54
N LYS A 186 -12.55 -5.74 31.21
CA LYS A 186 -13.96 -5.56 30.80
C LYS A 186 -14.82 -4.89 31.88
N MET A 187 -14.37 -4.82 33.13
CA MET A 187 -15.19 -4.36 34.26
C MET A 187 -14.89 -2.93 34.78
N ASP A 188 -13.78 -2.29 34.39
CA ASP A 188 -13.35 -1.04 35.07
C ASP A 188 -13.77 0.26 34.37
N THR A 189 -14.20 0.19 33.11
CA THR A 189 -14.63 1.36 32.33
C THR A 189 -15.84 1.07 31.47
N SER A 190 -16.80 1.99 31.46
CA SER A 190 -18.00 1.91 30.61
C SER A 190 -17.64 1.98 29.12
N PHE A 191 -18.47 1.41 28.25
CA PHE A 191 -18.30 1.50 26.80
C PHE A 191 -18.19 2.96 26.32
N ASN A 192 -18.96 3.88 26.91
CA ASN A 192 -18.90 5.30 26.57
C ASN A 192 -17.54 5.93 26.93
N GLN A 193 -16.93 5.54 28.05
CA GLN A 193 -15.58 6.00 28.42
C GLN A 193 -14.54 5.45 27.44
N LYS A 194 -14.62 4.17 27.07
CA LYS A 194 -13.74 3.55 26.07
C LYS A 194 -13.88 4.23 24.71
N ARG A 195 -15.10 4.53 24.28
CA ARG A 195 -15.38 5.26 23.05
C ARG A 195 -14.79 6.66 23.07
N LYS A 196 -14.98 7.43 24.15
CA LYS A 196 -14.37 8.76 24.31
C LYS A 196 -12.82 8.69 24.26
N LEU A 197 -12.23 7.68 24.89
CA LEU A 197 -10.79 7.45 24.83
C LEU A 197 -10.32 7.10 23.41
N ALA A 198 -11.03 6.22 22.71
CA ALA A 198 -10.71 5.84 21.33
C ALA A 198 -10.76 7.04 20.37
N TRP A 199 -11.76 7.91 20.51
CA TRP A 199 -11.84 9.18 19.77
C TRP A 199 -10.61 10.04 20.00
N ARG A 200 -10.27 10.31 21.27
CA ARG A 200 -9.06 11.05 21.62
C ARG A 200 -7.78 10.41 21.04
N LEU A 201 -7.65 9.08 21.08
CA LEU A 201 -6.48 8.40 20.49
C LEU A 201 -6.43 8.53 18.96
N THR A 202 -7.58 8.57 18.30
CA THR A 202 -7.69 8.82 16.85
C THR A 202 -7.27 10.25 16.51
N ASP A 203 -7.69 11.20 17.33
CA ASP A 203 -7.32 12.61 17.20
C ASP A 203 -5.81 12.82 17.38
N GLU A 204 -5.22 12.18 18.39
CA GLU A 204 -3.77 12.15 18.63
C GLU A 204 -3.03 11.55 17.44
N ALA A 205 -3.46 10.38 16.96
CA ALA A 205 -2.88 9.75 15.77
C ALA A 205 -2.92 10.69 14.55
N THR A 206 -4.06 11.36 14.33
CA THR A 206 -4.20 12.31 13.23
C THR A 206 -3.16 13.44 13.31
N TYR A 207 -2.94 14.00 14.52
CA TYR A 207 -1.90 14.99 14.73
C TYR A 207 -0.48 14.44 14.49
N ILE A 208 -0.19 13.22 14.95
CA ILE A 208 1.11 12.56 14.75
C ILE A 208 1.43 12.43 13.26
N PHE A 209 0.48 11.93 12.46
CA PHE A 209 0.63 11.83 11.00
C PHE A 209 0.83 13.20 10.34
N TYR A 210 0.08 14.19 10.78
CA TYR A 210 0.18 15.55 10.28
C TYR A 210 1.57 16.15 10.57
N ALA A 211 2.05 16.06 11.81
CA ALA A 211 3.35 16.60 12.22
C ALA A 211 4.50 15.92 11.45
N ALA A 212 4.45 14.59 11.33
CA ALA A 212 5.45 13.82 10.57
C ALA A 212 5.50 14.24 9.10
N ARG A 213 4.34 14.47 8.45
CA ARG A 213 4.29 14.91 7.05
C ARG A 213 4.78 16.33 6.84
N LYS A 214 4.44 17.27 7.73
CA LYS A 214 4.99 18.63 7.66
C LYS A 214 6.52 18.59 7.72
N GLN A 215 7.07 17.88 8.69
CA GLN A 215 8.52 17.74 8.85
C GLN A 215 9.15 17.05 7.63
N LEU A 216 8.53 15.99 7.13
CA LEU A 216 8.97 15.30 5.90
C LEU A 216 8.99 16.26 4.71
N ALA A 217 7.93 17.03 4.49
CA ALA A 217 7.82 17.99 3.38
C ALA A 217 8.89 19.09 3.48
N GLU A 218 9.09 19.67 4.66
CA GLU A 218 10.15 20.66 4.91
C GLU A 218 11.54 20.09 4.60
N ARG A 219 11.80 18.85 5.04
CA ARG A 219 13.07 18.15 4.77
C ARG A 219 13.26 17.84 3.29
N ILE A 220 12.22 17.37 2.60
CA ILE A 220 12.26 17.13 1.14
C ILE A 220 12.55 18.43 0.40
N VAL A 221 11.90 19.54 0.76
CA VAL A 221 12.16 20.86 0.17
C VAL A 221 13.61 21.29 0.42
N ALA A 222 14.13 21.09 1.63
CA ALA A 222 15.53 21.38 1.95
C ALA A 222 16.51 20.55 1.10
N VAL A 223 16.26 19.24 0.95
CA VAL A 223 17.06 18.35 0.06
C VAL A 223 17.03 18.84 -1.38
N ARG A 224 15.83 19.15 -1.90
CA ARG A 224 15.63 19.62 -3.28
C ARG A 224 16.35 20.94 -3.54
N LYS A 225 16.20 21.92 -2.63
CA LYS A 225 16.84 23.24 -2.73
C LYS A 225 18.36 23.11 -2.79
N ARG A 226 18.95 22.27 -1.93
CA ARG A 226 20.41 22.09 -1.87
C ARG A 226 20.96 21.29 -3.05
N THR A 227 20.23 20.27 -3.51
CA THR A 227 20.64 19.46 -4.68
C THR A 227 20.60 20.28 -5.99
N GLY A 228 19.74 21.29 -6.08
CA GLY A 228 19.62 22.16 -7.25
C GLY A 228 20.68 23.27 -7.36
N GLN A 229 21.45 23.54 -6.31
CA GLN A 229 22.30 24.75 -6.26
C GLN A 229 23.73 24.58 -6.81
N ASN A 230 24.29 23.37 -6.91
CA ASN A 230 25.53 23.09 -7.67
C ASN A 230 25.77 21.57 -7.79
N VAL A 231 25.97 21.04 -9.00
CA VAL A 231 26.20 19.59 -9.22
C VAL A 231 27.51 19.10 -8.59
N ARG A 232 28.49 20.00 -8.39
CA ARG A 232 29.81 19.67 -7.83
C ARG A 232 29.86 19.64 -6.30
N GLU A 233 28.81 20.09 -5.62
CA GLU A 233 28.75 20.21 -4.15
C GLU A 233 27.49 19.49 -3.63
N ARG A 234 27.34 18.21 -3.95
CA ARG A 234 26.28 17.42 -3.30
C ARG A 234 26.73 17.16 -1.87
N PRO A 235 26.01 17.66 -0.85
CA PRO A 235 26.42 17.46 0.54
C PRO A 235 26.32 15.99 0.99
N TRP A 236 25.60 15.18 0.21
CA TRP A 236 25.35 13.77 0.50
C TRP A 236 25.48 12.92 -0.77
N GLU A 237 26.12 11.77 -0.63
CA GLU A 237 26.20 10.70 -1.60
C GLU A 237 25.47 9.47 -1.05
N LEU A 238 24.50 8.94 -1.81
CA LEU A 238 23.79 7.72 -1.48
C LEU A 238 24.23 6.62 -2.45
N GLN A 239 25.02 5.69 -1.96
CA GLN A 239 25.43 4.50 -2.68
C GLN A 239 24.49 3.35 -2.32
N VAL A 240 23.99 2.66 -3.35
CA VAL A 240 23.11 1.50 -3.19
C VAL A 240 23.79 0.32 -3.85
N HIS A 241 24.04 -0.74 -3.10
CA HIS A 241 24.66 -1.95 -3.60
C HIS A 241 23.98 -3.19 -3.02
N LEU A 242 24.18 -4.32 -3.68
CA LEU A 242 23.68 -5.61 -3.20
C LEU A 242 24.81 -6.35 -2.50
N GLN A 243 24.62 -6.64 -1.21
CA GLN A 243 25.50 -7.54 -0.46
C GLN A 243 24.93 -8.95 -0.57
N SER A 244 25.63 -9.84 -1.26
CA SER A 244 25.28 -11.26 -1.36
C SER A 244 26.54 -12.09 -1.49
N GLY A 245 26.60 -13.24 -0.82
CA GLY A 245 27.62 -14.26 -1.10
C GLY A 245 27.24 -15.19 -2.26
N ASP A 246 26.06 -15.02 -2.87
CA ASP A 246 25.65 -15.75 -4.07
C ASP A 246 26.29 -15.13 -5.32
N ALA A 247 27.43 -15.70 -5.74
CA ALA A 247 28.13 -15.28 -6.95
C ALA A 247 27.27 -15.42 -8.23
N ARG A 248 26.31 -16.34 -8.26
CA ARG A 248 25.41 -16.51 -9.42
C ARG A 248 24.39 -15.40 -9.49
N LEU A 249 23.84 -14.97 -8.36
CA LEU A 249 22.98 -13.80 -8.30
C LEU A 249 23.70 -12.57 -8.86
N LEU A 250 24.92 -12.31 -8.40
CA LEU A 250 25.73 -11.19 -8.88
C LEU A 250 26.03 -11.32 -10.38
N ALA A 251 26.37 -12.51 -10.87
CA ALA A 251 26.58 -12.76 -12.30
C ALA A 251 25.30 -12.58 -13.14
N ALA A 252 24.14 -12.99 -12.63
CA ALA A 252 22.84 -12.84 -13.29
C ALA A 252 22.30 -11.40 -13.26
N LEU A 253 22.80 -10.55 -12.36
CA LEU A 253 22.55 -9.11 -12.40
C LEU A 253 23.52 -8.40 -13.37
N ALA A 254 24.76 -8.89 -13.47
CA ALA A 254 25.76 -8.35 -14.40
C ALA A 254 25.53 -8.77 -15.86
N SER A 255 24.97 -9.96 -16.08
CA SER A 255 24.57 -10.46 -17.39
C SER A 255 23.05 -10.33 -17.53
N ALA A 256 22.54 -9.77 -18.62
CA ALA A 256 21.08 -9.61 -18.83
C ALA A 256 20.31 -10.94 -19.03
N SER A 257 20.82 -12.07 -18.54
CA SER A 257 20.27 -13.41 -18.69
C SER A 257 19.88 -13.99 -17.33
N VAL A 258 18.59 -14.30 -17.18
CA VAL A 258 18.05 -14.92 -15.96
C VAL A 258 18.30 -16.42 -16.01
N LEU A 259 19.27 -16.91 -15.23
CA LEU A 259 19.41 -18.33 -14.92
C LEU A 259 18.87 -18.63 -13.52
N ALA A 260 18.28 -19.81 -13.34
CA ALA A 260 17.71 -20.24 -12.08
C ALA A 260 18.80 -20.39 -10.99
N ALA A 261 18.59 -19.74 -9.85
CA ALA A 261 19.47 -19.85 -8.67
C ALA A 261 19.41 -21.25 -8.03
N SER A 262 20.52 -21.70 -7.45
CA SER A 262 20.52 -22.82 -6.49
C SER A 262 20.90 -22.31 -5.12
N GLU A 263 20.25 -22.83 -4.09
CA GLU A 263 20.37 -22.42 -2.69
C GLU A 263 21.80 -22.60 -2.16
N SER A 264 22.49 -21.49 -1.85
CA SER A 264 23.64 -21.48 -0.94
C SER A 264 23.44 -20.37 0.11
N SER A 265 23.60 -20.72 1.38
CA SER A 265 23.10 -19.96 2.54
C SER A 265 24.04 -18.83 2.99
N THR A 266 24.24 -17.84 2.11
CA THR A 266 24.74 -16.53 2.55
C THR A 266 23.64 -15.50 2.38
N GLY A 267 23.33 -14.77 3.46
CA GLY A 267 22.25 -13.79 3.49
C GLY A 267 22.42 -12.74 2.38
N THR A 268 21.36 -12.51 1.61
CA THR A 268 21.31 -11.45 0.60
C THR A 268 20.62 -10.22 1.21
N ALA A 269 21.23 -9.05 1.04
CA ALA A 269 20.71 -7.79 1.56
C ALA A 269 20.98 -6.64 0.58
N VAL A 270 20.02 -5.72 0.48
CA VAL A 270 20.25 -4.42 -0.18
C VAL A 270 20.85 -3.49 0.86
N VAL A 271 22.01 -2.94 0.54
CA VAL A 271 22.77 -2.05 1.41
C VAL A 271 22.74 -0.64 0.82
N MET A 272 22.37 0.31 1.67
CA MET A 272 22.35 1.74 1.36
C MET A 272 23.35 2.44 2.26
N ASP A 273 24.42 2.95 1.66
CA ASP A 273 25.44 3.74 2.33
C ASP A 273 25.18 5.22 2.00
N LEU A 274 24.79 5.97 3.02
CA LEU A 274 24.65 7.41 2.95
C LEU A 274 25.87 8.05 3.60
N VAL A 275 26.70 8.71 2.80
CA VAL A 275 27.90 9.42 3.22
C VAL A 275 27.71 10.90 2.92
N GLY A 276 28.18 11.80 3.78
CA GLY A 276 28.34 13.19 3.37
C GLY A 276 29.36 13.94 4.19
N GLU A 277 29.31 15.26 4.10
CA GLU A 277 30.26 16.13 4.79
C GLU A 277 29.67 16.65 6.10
N SER A 278 30.40 16.48 7.21
CA SER A 278 30.17 17.27 8.42
C SER A 278 30.73 18.66 8.14
N ALA A 279 29.88 19.58 7.71
CA ALA A 279 30.28 20.98 7.63
C ALA A 279 30.27 21.58 9.04
N ASP A 280 31.47 21.70 9.63
CA ASP A 280 31.72 22.60 10.75
C ASP A 280 31.46 24.05 10.30
N SER A 281 30.88 24.83 11.22
CA SER A 281 30.48 26.25 11.14
C SER A 281 29.10 26.56 10.52
N ASP A 282 28.19 26.97 11.41
CA ASP A 282 26.94 27.73 11.20
C ASP A 282 25.65 27.01 10.75
N GLY A 283 25.47 25.73 11.09
CA GLY A 283 24.12 25.18 11.28
C GLY A 283 23.80 23.83 10.64
N TRP A 284 24.80 22.98 10.38
CA TRP A 284 24.53 21.60 10.02
C TRP A 284 24.28 20.75 11.27
N VAL A 285 23.02 20.41 11.47
CA VAL A 285 22.59 19.26 12.26
C VAL A 285 23.31 18.03 11.68
N SER A 286 24.04 17.26 12.51
CA SER A 286 24.83 16.10 12.03
C SER A 286 23.94 15.17 11.18
N LEU A 287 24.49 14.41 10.23
CA LEU A 287 23.68 13.48 9.42
C LEU A 287 22.81 12.55 10.30
N ARG A 288 23.34 12.18 11.47
CA ARG A 288 22.62 11.48 12.53
C ARG A 288 21.45 12.30 13.07
N ASP A 289 21.68 13.54 13.47
CA ASP A 289 20.63 14.43 13.99
C ASP A 289 19.60 14.81 12.91
N TRP A 290 20.00 14.79 11.63
CA TRP A 290 19.14 15.09 10.50
C TRP A 290 18.30 13.88 10.10
N LEU A 291 18.85 12.66 10.11
CA LEU A 291 18.06 11.43 9.90
C LEU A 291 17.24 11.03 11.13
N THR A 292 17.57 11.53 12.32
CA THR A 292 16.73 11.36 13.50
C THR A 292 15.60 12.39 13.47
N LEU A 293 14.37 11.90 13.51
CA LEU A 293 13.19 12.70 13.81
C LEU A 293 12.96 12.74 15.34
N SER A 294 14.06 12.77 16.12
CA SER A 294 14.22 12.24 17.49
C SER A 294 14.50 10.74 17.48
N ALA A 295 15.75 10.33 17.73
CA ALA A 295 16.06 8.93 17.98
C ALA A 295 15.36 8.45 19.26
N PRO A 296 14.92 7.19 19.35
CA PRO A 296 14.68 6.59 20.64
C PRO A 296 16.00 6.60 21.41
N SER A 297 15.99 7.18 22.62
CA SER A 297 17.07 7.06 23.59
C SER A 297 17.25 5.58 23.96
N SER A 298 18.03 4.83 23.19
CA SER A 298 18.29 3.42 23.43
C SER A 298 19.31 3.25 24.55
N GLY A 299 18.83 3.30 25.80
CA GLY A 299 19.53 2.83 26.99
C GLY A 299 19.03 1.46 27.49
N GLY A 300 18.28 0.71 26.67
CA GLY A 300 17.73 -0.60 27.02
C GLY A 300 18.53 -1.75 26.43
N SER A 301 19.07 -2.61 27.29
CA SER A 301 19.78 -3.84 26.94
C SER A 301 19.02 -4.68 25.89
N ARG A 302 19.64 -4.89 24.73
CA ARG A 302 19.14 -5.72 23.63
C ARG A 302 19.18 -7.19 24.04
N SER A 303 18.01 -7.76 24.36
CA SER A 303 17.87 -9.22 24.40
C SER A 303 18.03 -9.79 22.98
N SER A 304 19.00 -10.69 22.81
CA SER A 304 19.23 -11.56 21.65
C SER A 304 17.93 -11.95 20.92
N ARG A 305 17.71 -11.40 19.72
CA ARG A 305 16.65 -11.82 18.79
C ARG A 305 17.32 -12.38 17.51
N LYS A 306 16.85 -13.56 17.08
CA LYS A 306 17.46 -14.44 16.07
C LYS A 306 17.06 -14.15 14.61
N HIS A 307 16.39 -13.03 14.29
CA HIS A 307 15.93 -12.76 12.92
C HIS A 307 16.69 -11.57 12.31
N PRO A 308 16.92 -11.55 10.98
CA PRO A 308 17.58 -10.45 10.30
C PRO A 308 16.61 -9.26 10.25
N GLU A 309 16.63 -8.45 11.31
CA GLU A 309 15.91 -7.19 11.35
C GLU A 309 16.68 -6.15 10.50
N VAL A 310 16.01 -5.11 10.03
CA VAL A 310 16.67 -4.03 9.29
C VAL A 310 17.79 -3.43 10.13
N GLU A 311 19.03 -3.53 9.66
CA GLU A 311 20.19 -3.08 10.43
C GLU A 311 20.54 -1.64 10.06
N TRP A 312 20.69 -0.82 11.09
CA TRP A 312 21.22 0.53 11.00
C TRP A 312 22.56 0.58 11.71
N ALA A 313 23.60 0.99 11.00
CA ALA A 313 24.94 1.16 11.55
C ALA A 313 25.45 2.56 11.23
N ALA A 314 25.86 3.31 12.26
CA ALA A 314 26.70 4.48 12.04
C ALA A 314 28.10 3.99 11.71
N ILE A 315 28.58 4.27 10.49
CA ILE A 315 29.96 3.97 10.10
C ILE A 315 30.88 5.05 10.69
N SER A 316 30.42 6.30 10.71
CA SER A 316 31.07 7.46 11.33
C SER A 316 30.01 8.53 11.66
N ASP A 317 30.41 9.71 12.13
CA ASP A 317 29.50 10.85 12.35
C ASP A 317 28.89 11.39 11.05
N VAL A 318 29.48 11.00 9.90
CA VAL A 318 29.11 11.49 8.57
C VAL A 318 28.63 10.39 7.62
N ALA A 319 28.60 9.14 8.08
CA ALA A 319 28.23 7.99 7.27
C ALA A 319 27.31 7.04 8.01
N ILE A 320 26.19 6.68 7.36
CA ILE A 320 25.18 5.76 7.88
C ILE A 320 24.93 4.66 6.86
N ARG A 321 24.94 3.42 7.34
CA ARG A 321 24.60 2.21 6.58
C ARG A 321 23.25 1.70 7.00
N LEU A 322 22.43 1.38 6.01
CA LEU A 322 21.16 0.69 6.16
C LEU A 322 21.19 -0.61 5.36
N CYS A 323 21.00 -1.74 6.06
CA CYS A 323 20.92 -3.07 5.45
C CYS A 323 19.49 -3.61 5.54
N ILE A 324 18.87 -3.87 4.38
CA ILE A 324 17.55 -4.50 4.31
C ILE A 324 17.69 -5.90 3.73
N PRO A 325 17.36 -6.96 4.48
CA PRO A 325 17.44 -8.33 3.98
C PRO A 325 16.38 -8.61 2.91
N ILE A 326 16.78 -9.35 1.89
CA ILE A 326 15.89 -9.80 0.81
C ILE A 326 16.38 -11.13 0.24
N HIS A 327 15.46 -12.04 -0.05
CA HIS A 327 15.80 -13.33 -0.63
C HIS A 327 16.28 -13.20 -2.08
N ALA A 328 17.35 -13.93 -2.44
CA ALA A 328 17.97 -13.89 -3.77
C ALA A 328 16.98 -14.18 -4.92
N SER A 329 16.09 -15.16 -4.74
CA SER A 329 15.06 -15.49 -5.74
C SER A 329 14.06 -14.36 -5.98
N VAL A 330 13.82 -13.51 -4.98
CA VAL A 330 12.95 -12.33 -5.12
C VAL A 330 13.69 -11.22 -5.87
N VAL A 331 14.98 -11.01 -5.59
CA VAL A 331 15.82 -10.07 -6.35
C VAL A 331 15.81 -10.42 -7.84
N LEU A 332 16.04 -11.69 -8.19
CA LEU A 332 15.99 -12.15 -9.59
C LEU A 332 14.62 -11.93 -10.25
N ARG A 333 13.54 -12.21 -9.52
CA ARG A 333 12.17 -12.03 -10.02
C ARG A 333 11.85 -10.55 -10.26
N LEU A 334 12.25 -9.67 -9.35
CA LEU A 334 12.09 -8.23 -9.49
C LEU A 334 12.98 -7.67 -10.60
N HIS A 335 14.20 -8.18 -10.76
CA HIS A 335 15.09 -7.82 -11.86
C HIS A 335 14.47 -8.22 -13.20
N ALA A 336 13.93 -9.44 -13.31
CA ALA A 336 13.22 -9.88 -14.51
C ALA A 336 12.04 -8.95 -14.83
N ARG A 337 11.20 -8.60 -13.83
CA ARG A 337 10.10 -7.65 -14.00
C ARG A 337 10.58 -6.27 -14.46
N TYR A 338 11.66 -5.78 -13.87
CA TYR A 338 12.27 -4.49 -14.16
C TYR A 338 12.81 -4.43 -15.60
N LEU A 339 13.60 -5.43 -16.00
CA LEU A 339 14.08 -5.57 -17.37
C LEU A 339 12.90 -5.62 -18.35
N ALA A 340 11.91 -6.46 -18.07
CA ALA A 340 10.77 -6.64 -18.95
C ALA A 340 9.95 -5.33 -19.17
N ARG A 341 10.08 -4.35 -18.27
CA ARG A 341 9.51 -2.99 -18.41
C ARG A 341 10.43 -1.99 -19.09
N HIS A 342 11.73 -2.20 -19.08
CA HIS A 342 12.72 -1.22 -19.53
C HIS A 342 13.54 -1.68 -20.75
N SER A 343 13.40 -2.92 -21.20
CA SER A 343 14.09 -3.50 -22.37
C SER A 343 13.78 -2.83 -23.72
N ALA A 344 12.90 -1.83 -23.77
CA ALA A 344 12.62 -1.03 -24.96
C ALA A 344 13.45 0.27 -25.05
N VAL A 345 14.18 0.64 -23.99
CA VAL A 345 15.04 1.83 -23.92
C VAL A 345 16.49 1.37 -23.70
N ALA A 346 17.46 2.21 -24.04
CA ALA A 346 18.92 2.03 -23.91
C ALA A 346 19.38 1.14 -22.72
N PRO A 347 20.57 0.50 -22.78
CA PRO A 347 21.04 -0.41 -21.73
C PRO A 347 20.84 0.20 -20.34
N VAL A 348 19.96 -0.44 -19.57
CA VAL A 348 19.61 0.03 -18.23
C VAL A 348 20.80 -0.25 -17.33
N ALA A 349 21.32 0.77 -16.64
CA ALA A 349 22.42 0.57 -15.72
C ALA A 349 21.96 -0.29 -14.54
N ALA A 350 22.80 -1.22 -14.07
CA ALA A 350 22.51 -2.04 -12.89
C ALA A 350 22.19 -1.16 -11.66
N ASP A 351 22.79 0.02 -11.58
CA ASP A 351 22.55 1.03 -10.55
C ASP A 351 21.09 1.52 -10.55
N ASP A 352 20.44 1.63 -11.71
CA ASP A 352 19.05 2.09 -11.79
C ASP A 352 18.08 1.05 -11.20
N PHE A 353 18.35 -0.24 -11.44
CA PHE A 353 17.60 -1.34 -10.83
C PHE A 353 17.76 -1.32 -9.31
N LEU A 354 19.00 -1.24 -8.80
CA LEU A 354 19.26 -1.26 -7.36
C LEU A 354 18.62 -0.06 -6.65
N GLN A 355 18.65 1.12 -7.28
CA GLN A 355 17.96 2.32 -6.77
C GLN A 355 16.43 2.16 -6.79
N ALA A 356 15.86 1.47 -7.78
CA ALA A 356 14.43 1.13 -7.78
C ALA A 356 14.08 0.10 -6.69
N LEU A 357 14.91 -0.93 -6.52
CA LEU A 357 14.73 -1.98 -5.51
C LEU A 357 14.84 -1.41 -4.08
N ALA A 358 15.81 -0.53 -3.82
CA ALA A 358 15.95 0.13 -2.53
C ALA A 358 14.71 0.97 -2.18
N ARG A 359 14.19 1.75 -3.14
CA ARG A 359 12.95 2.53 -2.95
C ARG A 359 11.76 1.63 -2.63
N LEU A 360 11.61 0.55 -3.39
CA LEU A 360 10.54 -0.44 -3.17
C LEU A 360 10.63 -1.05 -1.76
N LEU A 361 11.82 -1.47 -1.33
CA LEU A 361 12.04 -2.04 0.00
C LEU A 361 11.75 -1.04 1.10
N LEU A 362 12.32 0.17 1.03
CA LEU A 362 12.06 1.25 1.99
C LEU A 362 10.56 1.54 2.12
N ARG A 363 9.84 1.60 0.99
CA ARG A 363 8.41 1.88 0.95
C ARG A 363 7.60 0.81 1.67
N TYR A 364 7.79 -0.47 1.35
CA TYR A 364 7.02 -1.55 1.97
C TYR A 364 7.46 -1.86 3.40
N HIS A 365 8.74 -1.65 3.75
CA HIS A 365 9.15 -1.66 5.15
C HIS A 365 8.50 -0.53 5.94
N GLY A 366 8.43 0.67 5.37
CA GLY A 366 7.78 1.83 5.98
C GLY A 366 6.28 1.62 6.18
N LEU A 367 5.59 1.07 5.19
CA LEU A 367 4.17 0.68 5.29
C LEU A 367 3.94 -0.24 6.51
N CYS A 368 4.88 -1.16 6.75
CA CYS A 368 4.86 -2.11 7.85
C CYS A 368 5.55 -1.60 9.14
N GLY A 369 5.67 -0.28 9.33
CA GLY A 369 6.25 0.30 10.56
C GLY A 369 7.67 -0.19 10.88
N GLY A 370 8.42 -0.63 9.87
CA GLY A 370 9.76 -1.20 10.00
C GLY A 370 9.82 -2.69 10.30
N SER A 371 8.70 -3.35 10.59
CA SER A 371 8.65 -4.77 10.96
C SER A 371 7.69 -5.56 10.08
N MET A 372 8.13 -5.88 8.86
CA MET A 372 7.34 -6.64 7.88
C MET A 372 6.86 -7.99 8.41
N GLU A 373 7.62 -8.73 9.22
CA GLU A 373 7.16 -10.02 9.76
C GLU A 373 6.00 -9.87 10.78
N LYS A 374 6.01 -8.78 11.56
CA LYS A 374 4.97 -8.51 12.57
C LYS A 374 3.70 -7.97 11.93
N GLU A 375 3.88 -7.10 10.94
CA GLU A 375 2.79 -6.48 10.19
C GLU A 375 2.34 -7.31 8.98
N SER A 376 3.05 -8.38 8.62
CA SER A 376 2.59 -9.32 7.60
C SER A 376 1.32 -10.02 8.07
N GLY A 377 0.25 -9.93 7.28
CA GLY A 377 -1.06 -10.45 7.68
C GLY A 377 -2.24 -9.67 7.11
N TRP A 378 -1.99 -8.50 6.50
CA TRP A 378 -3.02 -7.72 5.80
C TRP A 378 -3.52 -8.40 4.53
N GLN A 379 -2.70 -9.23 3.91
CA GLN A 379 -3.00 -9.95 2.69
C GLN A 379 -2.09 -11.18 2.57
N ALA A 380 -2.57 -12.24 1.94
CA ALA A 380 -1.76 -13.39 1.54
C ALA A 380 -2.04 -13.69 0.07
N ALA A 381 -1.00 -13.93 -0.75
CA ALA A 381 -1.19 -14.04 -2.19
C ALA A 381 -1.75 -15.42 -2.59
N VAL A 382 -2.54 -15.43 -3.67
CA VAL A 382 -3.08 -16.66 -4.25
C VAL A 382 -1.93 -17.45 -4.89
N PRO A 383 -1.87 -18.79 -4.72
CA PRO A 383 -0.82 -19.58 -5.34
C PRO A 383 -0.82 -19.47 -6.87
N PRO A 384 0.36 -19.41 -7.52
CA PRO A 384 0.45 -19.30 -8.99
C PRO A 384 -0.34 -20.38 -9.74
N SER A 385 -0.34 -21.63 -9.26
CA SER A 385 -1.07 -22.73 -9.90
C SER A 385 -2.60 -22.55 -9.88
N VAL A 386 -3.13 -21.86 -8.87
CA VAL A 386 -4.55 -21.51 -8.79
C VAL A 386 -4.87 -20.39 -9.77
N MET A 387 -3.98 -19.39 -9.85
CA MET A 387 -4.08 -18.30 -10.82
C MET A 387 -4.00 -18.81 -12.26
N ASP A 388 -3.16 -19.81 -12.53
CA ASP A 388 -3.00 -20.41 -13.86
C ASP A 388 -4.30 -21.02 -14.36
N VAL A 389 -5.02 -21.73 -13.48
CA VAL A 389 -6.34 -22.29 -13.78
C VAL A 389 -7.36 -21.20 -14.04
N PHE A 390 -7.40 -20.16 -13.21
CA PHE A 390 -8.33 -19.05 -13.44
C PHE A 390 -8.06 -18.35 -14.79
N GLU A 391 -6.79 -18.12 -15.15
CA GLU A 391 -6.41 -17.42 -16.38
C GLU A 391 -6.69 -18.24 -17.65
N HIS A 392 -6.35 -19.52 -17.64
CA HIS A 392 -6.40 -20.41 -18.79
C HIS A 392 -7.67 -21.27 -18.84
N HIS A 393 -8.66 -21.00 -17.99
CA HIS A 393 -9.93 -21.71 -18.07
C HIS A 393 -10.64 -21.36 -19.38
N HIS A 394 -10.87 -22.35 -20.24
CA HIS A 394 -11.41 -22.17 -21.58
C HIS A 394 -12.70 -22.97 -21.86
N GLN A 395 -13.37 -23.54 -20.85
CA GLN A 395 -14.64 -24.23 -21.09
C GLN A 395 -15.71 -23.22 -21.57
N GLY A 396 -16.06 -23.28 -22.86
CA GLY A 396 -17.07 -22.44 -23.52
C GLY A 396 -16.77 -22.19 -25.01
N SER A 397 -17.57 -21.34 -25.68
CA SER A 397 -17.44 -21.04 -27.13
C SER A 397 -16.35 -20.00 -27.44
N ILE A 398 -15.22 -20.08 -26.73
CA ILE A 398 -14.11 -19.16 -26.90
C ILE A 398 -13.42 -19.51 -28.21
N SER A 399 -13.52 -18.62 -29.20
CA SER A 399 -12.59 -18.65 -30.32
C SER A 399 -11.16 -18.56 -29.74
N PRO A 400 -10.23 -19.47 -30.11
CA PRO A 400 -8.83 -19.47 -29.66
C PRO A 400 -8.06 -18.18 -30.03
N GLN A 401 -8.74 -17.17 -30.58
CA GLN A 401 -8.22 -15.88 -31.01
C GLN A 401 -8.65 -14.69 -30.13
N ARG A 402 -9.48 -14.85 -29.08
CA ARG A 402 -9.79 -13.72 -28.18
C ARG A 402 -8.57 -13.38 -27.30
N PRO A 403 -8.04 -12.14 -27.32
CA PRO A 403 -6.94 -11.75 -26.44
C PRO A 403 -7.44 -11.68 -24.99
N THR A 404 -6.81 -12.46 -24.11
CA THR A 404 -7.07 -12.41 -22.66
C THR A 404 -6.05 -11.52 -21.96
N VAL A 405 -6.53 -10.67 -21.05
CA VAL A 405 -5.69 -9.88 -20.15
C VAL A 405 -6.00 -10.32 -18.73
N ALA A 406 -5.01 -10.84 -18.00
CA ALA A 406 -5.13 -11.18 -16.59
C ALA A 406 -4.47 -10.10 -15.71
N VAL A 407 -5.19 -9.60 -14.71
CA VAL A 407 -4.72 -8.55 -13.80
C VAL A 407 -5.09 -8.87 -12.35
N GLU A 408 -4.13 -8.72 -11.44
CA GLU A 408 -4.39 -8.77 -9.98
C GLU A 408 -4.82 -7.38 -9.49
N CYS A 409 -5.98 -7.25 -8.86
CA CYS A 409 -6.54 -5.96 -8.40
C CYS A 409 -5.83 -5.42 -7.16
N PHE A 410 -5.22 -6.30 -6.37
CA PHE A 410 -4.50 -5.94 -5.16
C PHE A 410 -3.25 -6.79 -5.05
N ALA A 411 -2.09 -6.21 -5.37
CA ALA A 411 -0.82 -6.87 -5.18
C ALA A 411 0.29 -5.84 -4.89
N SER A 412 1.50 -6.35 -4.81
CA SER A 412 2.76 -5.62 -4.73
C SER A 412 3.75 -6.27 -5.68
N PRO A 413 4.84 -5.59 -6.07
CA PRO A 413 5.92 -6.22 -6.82
C PRO A 413 6.48 -7.49 -6.17
N PHE A 414 6.41 -7.57 -4.84
CA PHE A 414 6.87 -8.75 -4.09
C PHE A 414 5.97 -9.96 -4.28
N ASN A 415 4.64 -9.79 -4.22
CA ASN A 415 3.68 -10.90 -4.15
C ASN A 415 2.86 -11.12 -5.43
N ALA A 416 2.92 -10.21 -6.40
CA ALA A 416 2.24 -10.37 -7.67
C ALA A 416 2.70 -11.66 -8.38
N THR A 417 1.72 -12.46 -8.81
CA THR A 417 1.94 -13.68 -9.58
C THR A 417 1.85 -13.43 -11.07
N ARG A 418 1.37 -12.26 -11.48
CA ARG A 418 1.18 -11.85 -12.88
C ARG A 418 2.00 -10.62 -13.26
N PRO A 419 2.26 -10.43 -14.56
CA PRO A 419 2.99 -9.25 -15.04
C PRO A 419 2.20 -7.95 -14.91
N PHE A 420 0.87 -8.02 -14.81
CA PHE A 420 -0.02 -6.88 -14.64
C PHE A 420 -0.77 -6.99 -13.31
N PHE A 421 -0.64 -5.96 -12.50
CA PHE A 421 -1.30 -5.89 -11.21
C PHE A 421 -1.48 -4.43 -10.81
N PHE A 422 -2.47 -4.13 -9.99
CA PHE A 422 -2.58 -2.85 -9.29
C PHE A 422 -1.89 -2.97 -7.92
N SER A 423 -1.32 -1.86 -7.45
CA SER A 423 -0.67 -1.77 -6.14
C SER A 423 -0.91 -0.42 -5.49
N VAL A 424 -0.59 -0.31 -4.20
CA VAL A 424 -0.85 0.92 -3.43
C VAL A 424 0.07 2.07 -3.85
N PHE A 425 1.32 1.78 -4.19
CA PHE A 425 2.36 2.77 -4.43
C PHE A 425 2.83 2.80 -5.89
N HIS A 426 2.06 3.45 -6.76
CA HIS A 426 2.40 3.49 -8.18
C HIS A 426 3.80 4.05 -8.47
N ASP A 427 4.22 5.08 -7.71
CA ASP A 427 5.48 5.80 -7.89
C ASP A 427 6.73 4.91 -7.70
N THR A 428 6.66 3.91 -6.83
CA THR A 428 7.72 2.92 -6.64
C THR A 428 7.50 1.65 -7.46
N ASP A 429 6.25 1.25 -7.64
CA ASP A 429 5.91 -0.09 -8.11
C ASP A 429 5.77 -0.17 -9.64
N ALA A 430 5.59 0.98 -10.32
CA ALA A 430 5.46 1.04 -11.77
C ALA A 430 6.66 0.42 -12.49
N ALA A 431 7.87 0.62 -11.96
CA ALA A 431 9.10 0.04 -12.47
C ALA A 431 9.09 -1.50 -12.49
N PHE A 432 8.24 -2.13 -11.68
CA PHE A 432 8.12 -3.59 -11.54
C PHE A 432 6.79 -4.15 -12.05
N GLY A 433 5.97 -3.31 -12.67
CA GLY A 433 4.78 -3.74 -13.40
C GLY A 433 3.43 -3.31 -12.85
N SER A 434 3.40 -2.47 -11.81
CA SER A 434 2.15 -1.92 -11.29
C SER A 434 1.45 -1.04 -12.33
N LEU A 435 0.13 -1.24 -12.47
CA LEU A 435 -0.78 -0.40 -13.24
C LEU A 435 -1.29 0.82 -12.43
N GLY A 436 -0.86 0.94 -11.17
CA GLY A 436 -1.25 2.02 -10.27
C GLY A 436 -2.24 1.57 -9.20
N ASN A 437 -2.97 2.53 -8.63
CA ASN A 437 -3.99 2.26 -7.60
C ASN A 437 -5.28 1.79 -8.25
N PHE A 438 -5.77 0.61 -7.84
CA PHE A 438 -7.00 0.01 -8.36
C PHE A 438 -8.20 0.97 -8.31
N PHE A 439 -8.39 1.67 -7.19
CA PHE A 439 -9.50 2.59 -7.02
C PHE A 439 -9.42 3.85 -7.89
N ALA A 440 -8.22 4.19 -8.36
CA ALA A 440 -7.99 5.34 -9.25
C ALA A 440 -8.19 4.97 -10.73
N CYS A 441 -8.24 3.69 -11.08
CA CYS A 441 -8.53 3.24 -12.43
C CYS A 441 -10.03 3.43 -12.71
N CYS A 442 -10.39 4.24 -13.70
CA CYS A 442 -11.78 4.67 -13.86
C CYS A 442 -12.71 3.56 -14.37
N ASP A 443 -12.23 2.70 -15.27
CA ASP A 443 -13.03 1.67 -15.93
C ASP A 443 -12.18 0.52 -16.52
N VAL A 444 -12.90 -0.43 -17.11
CA VAL A 444 -12.38 -1.62 -17.80
C VAL A 444 -11.43 -1.26 -18.95
N GLU A 445 -11.77 -0.23 -19.74
CA GLU A 445 -10.99 0.15 -20.92
C GLU A 445 -9.67 0.82 -20.52
N ALA A 446 -9.68 1.64 -19.46
CA ALA A 446 -8.48 2.21 -18.87
C ALA A 446 -7.55 1.10 -18.33
N CYS A 447 -8.10 0.09 -17.65
CA CYS A 447 -7.34 -1.07 -17.18
C CYS A 447 -6.68 -1.83 -18.35
N VAL A 448 -7.46 -2.12 -19.40
CA VAL A 448 -6.97 -2.82 -20.59
C VAL A 448 -5.92 -1.98 -21.33
N ALA A 449 -6.14 -0.68 -21.49
CA ALA A 449 -5.19 0.23 -22.12
C ALA A 449 -3.88 0.33 -21.33
N ALA A 450 -3.94 0.37 -20.00
CA ALA A 450 -2.78 0.35 -19.13
C ALA A 450 -1.98 -0.96 -19.26
N ALA A 451 -2.67 -2.11 -19.33
CA ALA A 451 -2.04 -3.40 -19.58
C ALA A 451 -1.42 -3.49 -20.98
N ASP A 452 -2.07 -2.96 -22.01
CA ASP A 452 -1.53 -2.96 -23.37
C ASP A 452 -0.33 -2.03 -23.53
N ALA A 453 -0.38 -0.84 -22.92
CA ALA A 453 0.77 0.07 -22.89
C ALA A 453 1.95 -0.62 -22.21
N SER A 454 1.68 -1.30 -21.09
CA SER A 454 2.64 -2.12 -20.37
C SER A 454 3.21 -3.29 -21.21
N ALA A 455 2.37 -3.98 -21.99
CA ALA A 455 2.74 -5.09 -22.86
C ALA A 455 3.58 -4.66 -24.08
N ARG A 456 3.35 -3.46 -24.62
CA ARG A 456 4.15 -2.92 -25.74
C ARG A 456 5.62 -2.71 -25.38
N HIS A 457 5.93 -2.49 -24.10
CA HIS A 457 7.30 -2.41 -23.62
C HIS A 457 7.96 -3.78 -23.42
N LEU A 458 7.16 -4.84 -23.21
CA LEU A 458 7.60 -6.24 -23.06
C LEU A 458 8.01 -6.87 -24.40
N CYS A 459 7.39 -6.44 -25.50
CA CYS A 459 7.60 -7.00 -26.84
C CYS A 459 8.41 -6.03 -27.71
N GLY A 460 9.72 -5.93 -27.44
CA GLY A 460 10.65 -5.22 -28.31
C GLY A 460 10.49 -5.69 -29.77
N THR A 461 10.08 -4.78 -30.65
CA THR A 461 10.03 -4.95 -32.11
C THR A 461 9.60 -6.33 -32.62
N ARG A 462 8.35 -6.74 -32.40
CA ARG A 462 7.72 -7.68 -33.36
C ARG A 462 7.10 -6.86 -34.49
N ARG A 463 7.63 -7.11 -35.70
CA ARG A 463 7.20 -6.53 -36.99
C ARG A 463 5.71 -6.25 -37.00
N ALA A 464 5.38 -5.00 -37.36
CA ALA A 464 4.05 -4.62 -37.81
C ALA A 464 3.41 -5.77 -38.59
N TRP A 465 2.23 -6.17 -38.16
CA TRP A 465 1.38 -7.16 -38.81
C TRP A 465 1.29 -6.75 -40.29
N LYS A 466 2.09 -7.38 -41.16
CA LYS A 466 1.99 -7.17 -42.60
C LYS A 466 0.68 -7.81 -43.01
N ALA A 467 -0.30 -6.97 -43.33
CA ALA A 467 -1.47 -7.38 -44.09
C ALA A 467 -1.00 -8.16 -45.33
N PRO A 468 -1.69 -9.25 -45.73
CA PRO A 468 -1.34 -9.98 -46.93
C PRO A 468 -1.47 -9.04 -48.13
N SER A 469 -0.35 -8.82 -48.81
CA SER A 469 -0.30 -8.13 -50.09
C SER A 469 -0.87 -9.05 -51.16
N SER A 470 -2.10 -8.78 -51.63
CA SER A 470 -2.57 -9.27 -52.92
C SER A 470 -2.69 -8.09 -53.88
N VAL A 471 -1.87 -8.15 -54.92
CA VAL A 471 -1.98 -7.37 -56.15
C VAL A 471 -3.18 -7.86 -56.94
N CYS A 472 -4.08 -6.97 -57.36
CA CYS A 472 -4.64 -6.87 -58.73
C CYS A 472 -5.59 -5.65 -58.86
N SER A 473 -5.21 -4.75 -59.78
CA SER A 473 -5.99 -3.87 -60.69
C SER A 473 -7.42 -3.38 -60.36
N SER A 474 -7.54 -2.04 -60.34
CA SER A 474 -8.59 -1.16 -60.93
C SER A 474 -10.04 -1.66 -61.07
N ASP A 475 -10.98 -1.04 -60.35
CA ASP A 475 -11.96 -0.09 -60.92
C ASP A 475 -12.93 0.44 -59.85
N ASP A 476 -13.48 1.63 -60.13
CA ASP A 476 -14.34 2.47 -59.30
C ASP A 476 -15.61 1.79 -58.76
N GLY A 477 -15.97 2.10 -57.50
CA GLY A 477 -17.28 1.76 -56.95
C GLY A 477 -17.38 1.95 -55.44
N ALA A 478 -18.13 2.97 -55.02
CA ALA A 478 -18.49 3.21 -53.63
C ALA A 478 -19.12 1.97 -52.99
N ALA A 479 -18.47 1.40 -51.97
CA ALA A 479 -19.04 0.42 -51.08
C ALA A 479 -18.43 0.57 -49.68
N ALA A 480 -19.32 0.54 -48.68
CA ALA A 480 -19.03 0.72 -47.26
C ALA A 480 -17.75 0.01 -46.83
N ALA A 481 -16.85 0.75 -46.18
CA ALA A 481 -15.73 0.18 -45.46
C ALA A 481 -16.26 -0.87 -44.47
N SER A 482 -16.04 -2.13 -44.81
CA SER A 482 -16.30 -3.29 -43.95
C SER A 482 -15.54 -3.09 -42.63
N LEU A 483 -16.28 -2.63 -41.61
CA LEU A 483 -15.88 -2.66 -40.21
C LEU A 483 -15.65 -4.12 -39.83
N VAL A 484 -14.42 -4.61 -39.97
CA VAL A 484 -14.01 -5.84 -39.29
C VAL A 484 -14.24 -5.60 -37.79
N PRO A 485 -15.15 -6.32 -37.12
CA PRO A 485 -15.38 -6.11 -35.70
C PRO A 485 -14.08 -6.40 -34.95
N LYS A 486 -13.60 -5.46 -34.14
CA LYS A 486 -12.48 -5.71 -33.23
C LYS A 486 -12.81 -6.97 -32.41
N PRO A 487 -11.87 -7.92 -32.25
CA PRO A 487 -12.15 -9.14 -31.52
C PRO A 487 -12.54 -8.79 -30.09
N HIS A 488 -13.67 -9.33 -29.63
CA HIS A 488 -14.10 -9.23 -28.25
C HIS A 488 -12.96 -9.70 -27.33
N ARG A 489 -12.56 -8.87 -26.36
CA ARG A 489 -11.50 -9.19 -25.41
C ARG A 489 -12.07 -9.83 -24.15
N LEU A 490 -11.25 -10.61 -23.45
CA LEU A 490 -11.59 -11.12 -22.12
C LEU A 490 -10.64 -10.49 -21.09
N LEU A 491 -11.19 -9.71 -20.17
CA LEU A 491 -10.47 -9.21 -19.00
C LEU A 491 -10.75 -10.15 -17.82
N ARG A 492 -9.70 -10.79 -17.30
CA ARG A 492 -9.74 -11.60 -16.09
C ARG A 492 -9.11 -10.82 -14.95
N LEU A 493 -9.90 -10.54 -13.93
CA LEU A 493 -9.47 -9.85 -12.72
C LEU A 493 -9.42 -10.85 -11.57
N GLU A 494 -8.29 -10.94 -10.88
CA GLU A 494 -8.27 -11.51 -9.54
C GLU A 494 -8.39 -10.37 -8.53
N CYS A 495 -9.24 -10.55 -7.51
CA CYS A 495 -9.50 -9.55 -6.49
C CYS A 495 -9.38 -10.20 -5.09
N ASN A 496 -8.17 -10.13 -4.55
CA ASN A 496 -7.84 -10.50 -3.18
C ASN A 496 -7.44 -9.27 -2.36
N PRO A 497 -8.40 -8.42 -1.97
CA PRO A 497 -8.11 -7.19 -1.25
C PRO A 497 -7.49 -7.47 0.13
N PRO A 498 -6.79 -6.49 0.73
CA PRO A 498 -6.43 -6.55 2.14
C PRO A 498 -7.65 -6.88 3.01
N PHE A 499 -7.42 -7.57 4.15
CA PHE A 499 -8.47 -8.04 5.06
C PHE A 499 -9.09 -6.92 5.91
N ASP A 500 -9.46 -5.83 5.27
CA ASP A 500 -10.13 -4.67 5.81
C ASP A 500 -11.53 -4.54 5.18
N HIS A 501 -12.57 -4.45 6.00
CA HIS A 501 -13.96 -4.51 5.51
C HIS A 501 -14.35 -3.29 4.66
N GLU A 502 -13.78 -2.12 4.92
CA GLU A 502 -14.06 -0.91 4.15
C GLU A 502 -13.34 -0.96 2.79
N VAL A 503 -12.12 -1.48 2.75
CA VAL A 503 -11.39 -1.73 1.50
C VAL A 503 -12.12 -2.77 0.65
N VAL A 504 -12.59 -3.88 1.26
CA VAL A 504 -13.39 -4.91 0.58
C VAL A 504 -14.69 -4.31 0.03
N ALA A 505 -15.42 -3.53 0.83
CA ALA A 505 -16.67 -2.90 0.40
C ALA A 505 -16.45 -1.95 -0.78
N ALA A 506 -15.41 -1.11 -0.72
CA ALA A 506 -15.05 -0.21 -1.82
C ALA A 506 -14.63 -0.98 -3.07
N ALA A 507 -13.89 -2.09 -2.93
CA ALA A 507 -13.50 -2.94 -4.05
C ALA A 507 -14.73 -3.52 -4.75
N PHE A 508 -15.71 -4.02 -3.99
CA PHE A 508 -16.95 -4.57 -4.54
C PHE A 508 -17.77 -3.50 -5.24
N ALA A 509 -17.94 -2.33 -4.62
CA ALA A 509 -18.63 -1.22 -5.25
C ALA A 509 -17.95 -0.78 -6.55
N HIS A 510 -16.61 -0.79 -6.59
CA HIS A 510 -15.83 -0.43 -7.78
C HIS A 510 -15.98 -1.46 -8.91
N LEU A 511 -15.84 -2.75 -8.59
CA LEU A 511 -16.03 -3.85 -9.55
C LEU A 511 -17.45 -3.89 -10.12
N LEU A 512 -18.48 -3.67 -9.28
CA LEU A 512 -19.86 -3.61 -9.75
C LEU A 512 -20.08 -2.45 -10.72
N ARG A 513 -19.53 -1.26 -10.45
CA ARG A 513 -19.55 -0.14 -11.40
C ARG A 513 -18.87 -0.47 -12.72
N TRP A 514 -17.73 -1.17 -12.69
CA TRP A 514 -17.05 -1.62 -13.90
C TRP A 514 -17.90 -2.59 -14.72
N LEU A 515 -18.55 -3.56 -14.07
CA LEU A 515 -19.43 -4.53 -14.73
C LEU A 515 -20.70 -3.89 -15.29
N GLU A 516 -21.23 -2.87 -14.63
CA GLU A 516 -22.38 -2.08 -15.12
C GLU A 516 -22.00 -1.20 -16.32
N GLY A 517 -20.80 -0.63 -16.31
CA GLY A 517 -20.28 0.23 -17.38
C GLY A 517 -19.55 -0.51 -18.51
N ALA A 518 -19.34 -1.83 -18.38
CA ALA A 518 -18.60 -2.62 -19.36
C ALA A 518 -19.28 -2.58 -20.73
N ARG A 519 -18.49 -2.35 -21.78
CA ARG A 519 -18.97 -2.32 -23.16
C ARG A 519 -18.95 -3.71 -23.76
N ALA A 520 -19.81 -3.96 -24.75
CA ALA A 520 -19.90 -5.25 -25.44
C ALA A 520 -18.58 -5.75 -26.08
N GLN A 521 -17.55 -4.90 -26.19
CA GLN A 521 -16.25 -5.23 -26.77
C GLN A 521 -15.28 -5.90 -25.78
N THR A 522 -15.53 -5.77 -24.47
CA THR A 522 -14.69 -6.36 -23.42
C THR A 522 -15.56 -7.13 -22.44
N ALA A 523 -15.40 -8.44 -22.42
CA ALA A 523 -16.02 -9.34 -21.45
C ALA A 523 -15.20 -9.33 -20.15
N VAL A 524 -15.84 -9.21 -19.00
CA VAL A 524 -15.18 -9.11 -17.69
C VAL A 524 -15.52 -10.29 -16.81
N SER A 525 -14.49 -10.98 -16.33
CA SER A 525 -14.60 -12.07 -15.36
C SER A 525 -13.73 -11.79 -14.15
N VAL A 526 -14.31 -11.83 -12.96
CA VAL A 526 -13.64 -11.52 -11.70
C VAL A 526 -13.66 -12.73 -10.77
N LEU A 527 -12.48 -13.16 -10.33
CA LEU A 527 -12.32 -14.10 -9.21
C LEU A 527 -12.08 -13.29 -7.94
N ILE A 528 -13.02 -13.32 -7.00
CA ILE A 528 -12.87 -12.67 -5.70
C ILE A 528 -12.44 -13.72 -4.67
N VAL A 529 -11.41 -13.40 -3.91
CA VAL A 529 -10.85 -14.22 -2.83
C VAL A 529 -10.83 -13.39 -1.56
N ILE A 530 -11.63 -13.76 -0.56
CA ILE A 530 -11.66 -13.06 0.74
C ILE A 530 -11.80 -14.05 1.90
N PRO A 531 -11.40 -13.66 3.13
CA PRO A 531 -11.73 -14.41 4.33
C PRO A 531 -13.24 -14.64 4.48
N ASP A 532 -13.64 -15.88 4.75
CA ASP A 532 -15.03 -16.21 5.09
C ASP A 532 -15.34 -15.89 6.57
N SER A 533 -15.26 -14.61 6.93
CA SER A 533 -15.56 -14.15 8.29
C SER A 533 -17.05 -14.29 8.60
N SER A 534 -17.38 -14.83 9.78
CA SER A 534 -18.75 -14.94 10.29
C SER A 534 -19.27 -13.65 10.94
N GLN A 535 -18.46 -12.60 10.99
CA GLN A 535 -18.87 -11.32 11.55
C GLN A 535 -20.03 -10.73 10.72
N ALA A 536 -21.07 -10.22 11.42
CA ALA A 536 -22.27 -9.70 10.77
C ALA A 536 -21.98 -8.59 9.76
N HIS A 537 -21.05 -7.70 10.08
CA HIS A 537 -20.63 -6.64 9.16
C HIS A 537 -19.94 -7.20 7.91
N ALA A 538 -19.01 -8.15 8.06
CA ALA A 538 -18.37 -8.84 6.94
C ALA A 538 -19.41 -9.53 6.03
N ALA A 539 -20.39 -10.23 6.62
CA ALA A 539 -21.49 -10.84 5.88
C ALA A 539 -22.34 -9.82 5.13
N SER A 540 -22.61 -8.65 5.74
CA SER A 540 -23.33 -7.55 5.09
C SER A 540 -22.57 -6.99 3.89
N VAL A 541 -21.25 -6.77 4.03
CA VAL A 541 -20.39 -6.31 2.92
C VAL A 541 -20.42 -7.32 1.77
N ARG A 542 -20.26 -8.62 2.05
CA ARG A 542 -20.33 -9.67 1.02
C ARG A 542 -21.67 -9.78 0.34
N ALA A 543 -22.76 -9.63 1.07
CA ALA A 543 -24.10 -9.74 0.52
C ALA A 543 -24.34 -8.73 -0.62
N THR A 544 -23.63 -7.59 -0.65
CA THR A 544 -23.73 -6.61 -1.74
C THR A 544 -23.35 -7.19 -3.10
N ILE A 545 -22.27 -7.98 -3.16
CA ILE A 545 -21.79 -8.57 -4.41
C ILE A 545 -22.39 -9.95 -4.68
N GLU A 546 -22.63 -10.76 -3.63
CA GLU A 546 -23.25 -12.09 -3.75
C GLU A 546 -24.69 -12.03 -4.27
N LYS A 547 -25.43 -10.96 -3.95
CA LYS A 547 -26.81 -10.74 -4.44
C LYS A 547 -26.86 -9.97 -5.75
N SER A 548 -25.71 -9.55 -6.29
CA SER A 548 -25.68 -8.85 -7.57
C SER A 548 -26.07 -9.77 -8.72
N ARG A 549 -26.61 -9.20 -9.80
CA ARG A 549 -26.94 -9.95 -11.03
C ARG A 549 -25.73 -10.59 -11.72
N PHE A 550 -24.54 -10.14 -11.36
CA PHE A 550 -23.27 -10.59 -11.93
C PHE A 550 -22.67 -11.77 -11.18
N CYS A 551 -23.19 -12.12 -9.99
CA CYS A 551 -22.70 -13.26 -9.23
C CYS A 551 -23.11 -14.58 -9.91
N ARG A 552 -22.13 -15.34 -10.39
CA ARG A 552 -22.36 -16.62 -11.10
C ARG A 552 -22.10 -17.83 -10.23
N TRP A 553 -21.18 -17.72 -9.28
CA TRP A 553 -20.81 -18.82 -8.43
C TRP A 553 -20.17 -18.35 -7.13
N VAL A 554 -20.40 -19.10 -6.05
CA VAL A 554 -19.85 -18.83 -4.71
C VAL A 554 -19.52 -20.15 -4.01
N CYS A 555 -18.39 -20.21 -3.33
CA CYS A 555 -18.01 -21.34 -2.48
C CYS A 555 -17.21 -20.87 -1.26
N SER A 556 -17.21 -21.68 -0.20
CA SER A 556 -16.33 -21.50 0.95
C SER A 556 -15.39 -22.70 1.06
N LEU A 557 -14.09 -22.45 0.92
CA LEU A 557 -13.05 -23.45 1.12
C LEU A 557 -12.63 -23.48 2.59
N PRO A 558 -12.62 -24.65 3.24
CA PRO A 558 -12.17 -24.74 4.62
C PRO A 558 -10.68 -24.40 4.74
N PRO A 559 -10.21 -23.91 5.91
CA PRO A 559 -8.81 -23.53 6.13
C PRO A 559 -7.79 -24.58 5.66
N ARG A 560 -8.09 -25.86 5.92
CA ARG A 560 -7.23 -27.01 5.60
C ARG A 560 -7.07 -27.28 4.10
N GLU A 561 -7.90 -26.67 3.27
CA GLU A 561 -7.88 -26.82 1.82
C GLU A 561 -7.41 -25.54 1.11
N CYS A 562 -7.07 -24.48 1.86
CA CYS A 562 -6.73 -23.19 1.31
C CYS A 562 -5.37 -22.68 1.83
N LEU A 563 -4.29 -23.10 1.16
CA LEU A 563 -2.93 -22.57 1.39
C LEU A 563 -2.67 -21.34 0.52
N TYR A 564 -2.07 -20.32 1.12
CA TYR A 564 -1.68 -19.07 0.47
C TYR A 564 -0.17 -18.94 0.43
N MET A 565 0.34 -18.07 -0.44
CA MET A 565 1.72 -17.59 -0.36
C MET A 565 1.84 -16.53 0.75
N HIS A 566 2.83 -16.66 1.63
CA HIS A 566 3.05 -15.71 2.72
C HIS A 566 3.35 -14.29 2.19
N GLY A 567 2.75 -13.27 2.81
CA GLY A 567 2.96 -11.87 2.42
C GLY A 567 4.42 -11.41 2.55
N ALA A 568 5.15 -11.94 3.54
CA ALA A 568 6.57 -11.66 3.76
C ALA A 568 7.53 -12.70 3.15
N HIS A 569 7.10 -13.49 2.17
CA HIS A 569 7.96 -14.51 1.54
C HIS A 569 9.25 -13.95 0.89
N HIS A 570 9.35 -12.63 0.74
CA HIS A 570 10.55 -11.97 0.25
C HIS A 570 11.69 -11.88 1.30
N GLN A 571 11.39 -12.14 2.57
CA GLN A 571 12.36 -12.15 3.69
C GLN A 571 12.58 -13.53 4.31
N CYS A 572 11.60 -14.43 4.21
CA CYS A 572 11.68 -15.74 4.87
C CYS A 572 12.84 -16.58 4.28
N PRO A 573 13.83 -17.01 5.07
CA PRO A 573 14.77 -18.03 4.62
C PRO A 573 14.04 -19.38 4.47
N PRO A 574 14.47 -20.25 3.55
CA PRO A 574 14.06 -21.65 3.59
C PRO A 574 14.48 -22.23 4.95
N ALA A 575 13.58 -22.97 5.60
CA ALA A 575 13.81 -23.50 6.94
C ALA A 575 14.97 -24.51 6.92
N GLU A 576 16.19 -24.06 7.19
CA GLU A 576 17.33 -24.94 7.46
C GLU A 576 17.22 -25.50 8.89
N GLY A 577 16.95 -26.80 9.00
CA GLY A 577 17.26 -27.59 10.20
C GLY A 577 16.38 -27.40 11.45
N GLU A 578 15.52 -26.38 11.51
CA GLU A 578 14.47 -26.31 12.54
C GLU A 578 13.16 -26.89 12.00
N VAL A 579 12.56 -27.81 12.77
CA VAL A 579 11.18 -28.26 12.55
C VAL A 579 10.32 -26.99 12.43
N PRO A 580 9.65 -26.74 11.29
CA PRO A 580 8.79 -25.57 11.14
C PRO A 580 7.83 -25.54 12.32
N PRO A 581 7.53 -24.36 12.92
CA PRO A 581 6.45 -24.30 13.88
C PRO A 581 5.24 -24.93 13.19
N GLN A 582 4.68 -25.97 13.84
CA GLN A 582 3.48 -26.64 13.39
C GLN A 582 2.51 -25.59 12.85
N LEU A 583 1.81 -25.89 11.75
CA LEU A 583 0.73 -25.08 11.17
C LEU A 583 -0.47 -24.91 12.14
N GLN A 584 -0.25 -24.61 13.42
CA GLN A 584 -1.24 -23.99 14.28
C GLN A 584 -1.30 -22.52 13.84
N GLY A 585 -2.46 -22.06 13.34
CA GLY A 585 -2.65 -20.62 13.13
C GLY A 585 -2.27 -19.89 14.41
N ARG A 586 -1.61 -18.72 14.32
CA ARG A 586 -1.11 -17.97 15.50
C ARG A 586 -2.15 -17.94 16.64
N LYS A 587 -1.98 -18.86 17.60
CA LYS A 587 -2.32 -18.78 19.03
C LYS A 587 -1.31 -19.68 19.76
N ARG A 588 -0.91 -19.24 20.96
CA ARG A 588 0.15 -19.73 21.89
C ARG A 588 0.43 -21.26 21.92
N PRO A 589 1.65 -21.70 22.29
CA PRO A 589 2.25 -23.00 21.94
C PRO A 589 1.85 -24.21 22.82
N ARG A 590 1.95 -25.44 22.27
CA ARG A 590 2.62 -26.65 22.86
C ARG A 590 2.63 -27.92 21.96
N ASP A 591 3.84 -28.50 21.84
CA ASP A 591 4.39 -29.88 21.77
C ASP A 591 4.07 -30.96 20.67
N ALA A 592 5.20 -31.41 20.05
CA ALA A 592 5.71 -32.66 19.38
C ALA A 592 4.79 -33.85 18.93
N GLY A 593 5.10 -34.70 17.92
CA GLY A 593 6.26 -34.93 17.02
C GLY A 593 6.05 -36.17 16.08
N GLY A 594 6.97 -36.42 15.11
CA GLY A 594 7.12 -37.68 14.32
C GLY A 594 7.18 -37.56 12.77
N ALA A 595 8.12 -38.26 12.10
CA ALA A 595 8.57 -38.17 10.66
C ALA A 595 8.47 -39.53 9.90
N PRO A 596 9.04 -39.77 8.68
CA PRO A 596 8.99 -39.09 7.36
C PRO A 596 8.64 -40.04 6.16
N THR A 597 8.47 -39.55 4.91
CA THR A 597 9.26 -39.87 3.66
C THR A 597 8.59 -39.51 2.30
N ALA A 598 9.42 -39.18 1.29
CA ALA A 598 9.19 -38.28 0.15
C ALA A 598 8.68 -38.87 -1.20
N SER A 599 8.16 -38.02 -2.10
CA SER A 599 8.50 -38.03 -3.55
C SER A 599 8.03 -36.79 -4.35
N SER A 600 9.02 -36.17 -5.01
CA SER A 600 9.08 -35.49 -6.34
C SER A 600 7.82 -34.89 -7.02
N GLY A 601 7.85 -33.56 -7.21
CA GLY A 601 7.12 -32.83 -8.26
C GLY A 601 7.19 -31.31 -8.02
N LEU A 602 7.76 -30.54 -8.97
CA LEU A 602 7.94 -29.06 -8.97
C LEU A 602 7.95 -28.41 -7.58
N ALA A 603 9.15 -28.21 -7.02
CA ALA A 603 9.35 -27.65 -5.69
C ALA A 603 8.79 -26.22 -5.60
N ILE A 604 7.50 -26.11 -5.31
CA ILE A 604 6.96 -24.98 -4.56
C ILE A 604 7.65 -25.11 -3.21
N ASP A 605 8.52 -24.15 -2.87
CA ASP A 605 9.12 -24.10 -1.55
C ASP A 605 7.99 -24.08 -0.52
N ALA A 606 7.75 -25.26 0.06
CA ALA A 606 6.66 -25.49 0.99
C ALA A 606 6.82 -24.62 2.24
N GLY A 607 8.02 -24.05 2.48
CA GLY A 607 8.29 -23.07 3.54
C GLY A 607 7.55 -21.75 3.38
N SER A 608 7.17 -21.37 2.15
CA SER A 608 6.49 -20.10 1.86
C SER A 608 4.96 -20.17 1.90
N LEU A 609 4.38 -21.38 1.95
CA LEU A 609 2.93 -21.57 2.00
C LEU A 609 2.40 -21.49 3.43
N VAL A 610 1.36 -20.68 3.62
CA VAL A 610 0.68 -20.45 4.90
C VAL A 610 -0.80 -20.75 4.84
N ARG A 611 -1.38 -21.06 5.99
CA ARG A 611 -2.79 -21.36 6.15
C ARG A 611 -3.46 -20.26 6.96
N LEU A 612 -4.57 -19.72 6.45
CA LEU A 612 -5.41 -18.82 7.25
C LEU A 612 -6.19 -19.61 8.30
N SER A 613 -6.57 -18.97 9.40
CA SER A 613 -7.35 -19.60 10.46
C SER A 613 -8.84 -19.74 10.12
N CYS A 614 -9.34 -18.89 9.23
CA CYS A 614 -10.73 -18.89 8.76
C CYS A 614 -10.86 -19.54 7.38
N PRO A 615 -12.06 -20.01 7.00
CA PRO A 615 -12.32 -20.44 5.65
C PRO A 615 -12.10 -19.29 4.65
N THR A 616 -11.97 -19.62 3.38
CA THR A 616 -11.83 -18.66 2.28
C THR A 616 -13.09 -18.67 1.44
N ARG A 617 -13.72 -17.51 1.27
CA ARG A 617 -14.85 -17.33 0.38
C ARG A 617 -14.31 -17.02 -1.02
N LEU A 618 -14.69 -17.84 -1.98
CA LEU A 618 -14.41 -17.66 -3.39
C LEU A 618 -15.70 -17.27 -4.12
N MET A 619 -15.63 -16.28 -5.00
CA MET A 619 -16.78 -15.85 -5.80
C MET A 619 -16.33 -15.60 -7.24
N VAL A 620 -17.13 -16.04 -8.21
CA VAL A 620 -16.97 -15.69 -9.62
C VAL A 620 -18.06 -14.70 -10.00
N ILE A 621 -17.63 -13.49 -10.35
CA ILE A 621 -18.50 -12.38 -10.74
C ILE A 621 -18.22 -12.02 -12.19
N GLN A 622 -19.24 -12.08 -13.05
CA GLN A 622 -19.09 -11.94 -14.50
C GLN A 622 -20.24 -11.14 -15.11
N ASP A 623 -19.90 -10.32 -16.10
CA ASP A 623 -20.91 -9.80 -17.02
C ASP A 623 -21.51 -10.93 -17.88
N ASP A 624 -22.57 -10.61 -18.63
CA ASP A 624 -23.29 -11.60 -19.41
C ASP A 624 -22.46 -12.13 -20.60
N GLU A 625 -21.50 -11.36 -21.10
CA GLU A 625 -20.63 -11.78 -22.21
C GLU A 625 -19.54 -12.74 -21.74
N ALA A 626 -18.96 -12.49 -20.56
CA ALA A 626 -17.98 -13.36 -19.93
C ALA A 626 -18.61 -14.69 -19.49
N GLU A 627 -19.84 -14.67 -18.95
CA GLU A 627 -20.57 -15.90 -18.59
C GLU A 627 -20.88 -16.75 -19.83
N ARG A 628 -21.28 -16.13 -20.95
CA ARG A 628 -21.46 -16.83 -22.24
C ARG A 628 -20.14 -17.42 -22.76
N ALA A 629 -19.03 -16.71 -22.58
CA ALA A 629 -17.72 -17.15 -23.04
C ALA A 629 -17.16 -18.28 -22.16
N CYS A 630 -17.30 -18.17 -20.83
CA CYS A 630 -16.79 -19.14 -19.88
C CYS A 630 -17.68 -19.20 -18.63
N ILE A 631 -18.31 -20.36 -18.42
CA ILE A 631 -19.31 -20.55 -17.35
C ILE A 631 -18.65 -20.38 -15.98
N GLY A 632 -19.11 -19.41 -15.19
CA GLY A 632 -18.53 -19.07 -13.89
C GLY A 632 -18.51 -20.22 -12.89
N ALA A 633 -19.55 -21.07 -12.93
CA ALA A 633 -19.62 -22.25 -12.08
C ALA A 633 -18.52 -23.29 -12.36
N ALA A 634 -18.14 -23.44 -13.64
CA ALA A 634 -17.05 -24.33 -14.04
C ALA A 634 -15.69 -23.78 -13.59
N ILE A 635 -15.47 -22.47 -13.80
CA ILE A 635 -14.27 -21.75 -13.33
C ILE A 635 -14.10 -21.95 -11.83
N GLY A 636 -15.15 -21.63 -11.05
CA GLY A 636 -15.10 -21.70 -9.60
C GLY A 636 -14.81 -23.12 -9.09
N ALA A 637 -15.43 -24.14 -9.68
CA ALA A 637 -15.19 -25.53 -9.34
C ALA A 637 -13.74 -25.97 -9.61
N GLU A 638 -13.17 -25.59 -10.77
CA GLU A 638 -11.80 -25.96 -11.13
C GLU A 638 -10.75 -25.24 -10.26
N VAL A 639 -10.98 -23.96 -9.96
CA VAL A 639 -10.18 -23.17 -9.01
C VAL A 639 -10.18 -23.85 -7.64
N CYS A 640 -11.36 -24.19 -7.10
CA CYS A 640 -11.48 -24.92 -5.84
C CYS A 640 -10.71 -26.25 -5.85
N ALA A 641 -10.93 -27.07 -6.88
CA ALA A 641 -10.29 -28.39 -6.98
C ALA A 641 -8.76 -28.27 -7.03
N THR A 642 -8.24 -27.28 -7.74
CA THR A 642 -6.80 -27.03 -7.82
C THR A 642 -6.22 -26.54 -6.50
N TRP A 643 -6.93 -25.65 -5.81
CA TRP A 643 -6.52 -25.19 -4.49
C TRP A 643 -6.49 -26.32 -3.46
N SER A 644 -7.55 -27.14 -3.39
CA SER A 644 -7.62 -28.29 -2.49
C SER A 644 -6.51 -29.31 -2.81
N ARG A 645 -6.24 -29.59 -4.10
CA ARG A 645 -5.13 -30.48 -4.52
C ARG A 645 -3.77 -29.97 -4.07
N LEU A 646 -3.50 -28.67 -4.25
CA LEU A 646 -2.26 -28.04 -3.78
C LEU A 646 -2.10 -28.20 -2.26
N SER A 647 -3.16 -27.90 -1.52
CA SER A 647 -3.16 -28.00 -0.06
C SER A 647 -2.93 -29.44 0.43
N GLN A 648 -3.54 -30.43 -0.24
CA GLN A 648 -3.32 -31.85 0.06
C GLN A 648 -1.90 -32.29 -0.28
N ALA A 649 -1.35 -31.87 -1.42
CA ALA A 649 0.02 -32.21 -1.82
C ALA A 649 1.04 -31.64 -0.83
N ALA A 650 0.91 -30.38 -0.44
CA ALA A 650 1.77 -29.75 0.56
C ALA A 650 1.65 -30.43 1.94
N PHE A 651 0.46 -30.85 2.33
CA PHE A 651 0.26 -31.60 3.57
C PHE A 651 0.92 -32.99 3.53
N ARG A 652 0.85 -33.69 2.40
CA ARG A 652 1.52 -34.99 2.20
C ARG A 652 3.04 -34.86 2.21
N ALA A 653 3.60 -33.83 1.58
CA ALA A 653 5.05 -33.61 1.54
C ALA A 653 5.69 -33.27 2.91
N ARG A 654 4.88 -32.80 3.87
CA ARG A 654 5.32 -32.49 5.25
C ARG A 654 5.20 -33.67 6.22
N ARG A 655 4.50 -34.75 5.82
CA ARG A 655 4.47 -36.02 6.54
C ARG A 655 5.62 -36.90 6.05
#